data_AF-A0A1M7TR90-F1
#
_entry.id   AF-A0A1M7TR90-F1
#
_cell.length_a   1.000
_cell.length_b   1.000
_cell.length_c   1.000
_cell.angle_alpha   90.00
_cell.angle_beta   90.00
_cell.angle_gamma   90.00
#
_symmetry.space_group_name_H-M   'P 1'
#
loop_
_entity.id
_entity.type
_entity.pdbx_description
1 polymer ?
#
loop_
_entity_poly.entity_id
_entity_poly.type
_entity_poly.pdbx_seq_one_letter_code
_entity_poly.pdbx_strand_id
1 'polypeptide(L)'
;MTKIRAGCRFLVVMIILLSLFPANMLALNTAGKESNQARISGADRYETAALIAQRGWDKSDSVILSAGMDANLVDALTAAPLARTKDMPILLTSGHSLNSFAGEQLKRLETKTVYITSGQGVIKQAVLDELSALKINIVPLGGADRYETAVNIAQEIKKTRELDTVVVTTSLSNADALTIAPIAAVNGWPVLLTAANTLSPDTGGFINQEQIAKTYVIGGVGAVSPTVEKALPDPTRIGGANRFETNLRIIENFKHQLDFSQGTYFANGLNEHLVDSLVGSSLIARTSSPLILTEKTLSPTVGSYLDGHPEIIKPIILGGEGAIDSSLPARFQQTPSLVSYGEPGSVLGSPDSADIQVFEGSVLLQGDSITIKNAVIERDLFIRGQGAVLENVTVRGKIYTNPENAANTRIDMVQSQRMVIQSYSDNGIHIDRNGQYGLTIYTKEEAEGIHLDFEGCLKAENAREQLAAIEFASGNGVGQIQVERVLGRQWQLTFSGIFNQPVVVDKMAYDHGSEAIPDYLKPDMPLDITSAPNAIKRLEIWAENGQLLTLRGYFEQVKVHSRLNLVLDGGVYDEISLLGDAGVSVHNQAVLKNVLAAGTNQLSLTQMSKIDHLKITGNAVLRTDAHTSVAHAEAAGTQSVMSGYGTVNGIRLNSPQFVPVPGAKEFTAVSYAIAVDPEGTPYPVAGEVNPLMLTLKDKAGKTAADVNGVLELTVANVIEAGDGTYGSVNGAAITGTDYTAGITIPVTFEQGKARVNLVLNHGKGPTGDARVEQEVWFTLKGLTSLGSHTLRFQVAGYRGYSHGKGTEADPYIIFTAEELNALRYHVDEKDMYIELGGDIDLGVYPYNTGEGWVPIEASIKKFDGKGHLIRNLYINRPNEDYQALLRRVGSGIQNVGLLDVKVTGRQHVAALTMGTQFIGSVLVTGNISGEHQVSGIADDVMQISRSMVRAAVSGGDETSGLVRNAWDVSNCYASGKISGTDKIGGLTLGAGYFSGNVSDFSAITGSGKDISRMALSIYPQGMIDKNLAYDGMLYKLTPGDNGSTVFPRMPDSIGSNNLDGENKTAAELSEQATYEELGPGWNFDTTWSMVDGRPELKMFLRNR
;
A
#
# COMPACT_ATOMS: atom_id res chain seq x y z
N MET A 1 89.00 -10.00 -35.32
CA MET A 1 88.39 -9.49 -36.57
C MET A 1 87.66 -10.68 -37.21
N THR A 2 86.35 -10.77 -37.42
CA THR A 2 85.29 -9.76 -37.60
C THR A 2 83.94 -10.48 -37.36
N LYS A 3 83.55 -10.75 -36.10
CA LYS A 3 82.24 -11.38 -35.75
C LYS A 3 81.52 -10.71 -34.57
N ILE A 4 81.82 -9.43 -34.31
CA ILE A 4 81.10 -8.56 -33.37
C ILE A 4 80.75 -7.25 -34.12
N ARG A 5 79.91 -7.32 -35.17
CA ARG A 5 79.45 -6.11 -35.92
C ARG A 5 78.03 -6.18 -36.53
N ALA A 6 77.20 -7.17 -36.19
CA ALA A 6 75.80 -7.22 -36.67
C ALA A 6 74.73 -6.88 -35.60
N GLY A 7 75.05 -6.94 -34.31
CA GLY A 7 74.08 -6.72 -33.22
C GLY A 7 73.72 -5.26 -32.89
N CYS A 8 74.54 -4.27 -33.27
CA CYS A 8 74.30 -2.86 -32.90
C CYS A 8 73.58 -2.03 -33.97
N ARG A 9 73.24 -2.58 -35.15
CA ARG A 9 72.53 -1.82 -36.21
C ARG A 9 71.01 -2.00 -36.20
N PHE A 10 70.48 -3.01 -35.51
CA PHE A 10 69.02 -3.18 -35.34
C PHE A 10 68.47 -2.37 -34.15
N LEU A 11 69.28 -2.10 -33.13
CA LEU A 11 68.87 -1.35 -31.93
C LEU A 11 68.74 0.16 -32.15
N VAL A 12 69.53 0.75 -33.08
CA VAL A 12 69.56 2.20 -33.31
C VAL A 12 68.45 2.68 -34.25
N VAL A 13 67.96 1.82 -35.17
CA VAL A 13 66.82 2.15 -36.04
C VAL A 13 65.48 2.08 -35.29
N MET A 14 65.41 1.28 -34.22
CA MET A 14 64.22 1.16 -33.37
C MET A 14 64.05 2.34 -32.39
N ILE A 15 65.12 3.06 -32.06
CA ILE A 15 65.07 4.23 -31.15
C ILE A 15 64.76 5.54 -31.91
N ILE A 16 65.09 5.64 -33.20
CA ILE A 16 64.89 6.89 -33.98
C ILE A 16 63.47 6.98 -34.60
N LEU A 17 62.72 5.89 -34.69
CA LEU A 17 61.30 5.89 -35.11
C LEU A 17 60.31 6.17 -33.97
N LEU A 18 60.78 6.31 -32.73
CA LEU A 18 59.96 6.55 -31.54
C LEU A 18 60.01 8.00 -31.03
N SER A 19 60.75 8.92 -31.68
CA SER A 19 60.95 10.30 -31.21
C SER A 19 60.43 11.42 -32.13
N LEU A 20 59.56 11.09 -33.09
CA LEU A 20 58.93 12.08 -33.99
C LEU A 20 57.40 12.01 -33.95
N PHE A 21 56.79 12.34 -32.80
CA PHE A 21 55.47 12.97 -32.79
C PHE A 21 55.39 14.01 -31.66
N PRO A 22 54.90 15.25 -31.93
CA PRO A 22 54.96 16.34 -30.96
C PRO A 22 53.96 16.15 -29.82
N ALA A 23 54.45 16.27 -28.59
CA ALA A 23 53.65 16.50 -27.39
C ALA A 23 53.10 17.93 -27.42
N ASN A 24 51.83 18.07 -27.82
CA ASN A 24 50.89 19.08 -27.34
C ASN A 24 49.53 18.83 -28.01
N MET A 25 48.73 17.92 -27.44
CA MET A 25 47.28 18.00 -27.53
C MET A 25 46.73 18.07 -26.12
N LEU A 26 45.91 19.08 -25.88
CA LEU A 26 45.29 19.40 -24.61
C LEU A 26 44.60 18.17 -24.00
N ALA A 27 44.71 18.07 -22.69
CA ALA A 27 44.01 17.10 -21.86
C ALA A 27 42.51 17.10 -22.16
N LEU A 28 42.04 16.02 -22.79
CA LEU A 28 40.68 15.54 -22.62
C LEU A 28 40.78 14.36 -21.65
N ASN A 29 40.30 14.57 -20.42
CA ASN A 29 40.10 13.51 -19.44
C ASN A 29 39.21 12.44 -20.07
N THR A 30 39.80 11.36 -20.59
CA THR A 30 39.08 10.10 -20.75
C THR A 30 38.96 9.51 -19.34
N ALA A 31 37.89 9.91 -18.65
CA ALA A 31 37.34 9.13 -17.56
C ALA A 31 37.25 7.67 -18.05
N GLY A 32 37.78 6.76 -17.26
CA GLY A 32 37.89 5.35 -17.59
C GLY A 32 36.54 4.79 -18.03
N LYS A 33 36.53 4.29 -19.27
CA LYS A 33 35.47 3.44 -19.79
C LYS A 33 35.59 2.11 -19.06
N GLU A 34 35.09 2.03 -17.83
CA GLU A 34 34.80 0.74 -17.23
C GLU A 34 33.84 0.00 -18.16
N SER A 35 34.18 -1.24 -18.48
CA SER A 35 33.33 -2.14 -19.27
C SER A 35 31.93 -2.17 -18.64
N ASN A 36 30.91 -1.70 -19.37
CA ASN A 36 29.51 -1.64 -18.96
C ASN A 36 28.86 -3.05 -18.88
N GLN A 37 29.52 -4.00 -18.19
CA GLN A 37 29.10 -5.41 -18.05
C GLN A 37 27.75 -5.59 -17.36
N ALA A 38 27.23 -4.52 -16.74
CA ALA A 38 25.91 -4.46 -16.12
C ALA A 38 24.78 -4.19 -17.12
N ARG A 39 25.01 -3.97 -18.42
CA ARG A 39 23.94 -3.73 -19.41
C ARG A 39 24.05 -4.63 -20.64
N ILE A 40 22.93 -5.24 -21.03
CA ILE A 40 22.79 -6.05 -22.25
C ILE A 40 21.81 -5.33 -23.18
N SER A 41 22.33 -4.73 -24.25
CA SER A 41 21.54 -3.91 -25.18
C SER A 41 22.19 -3.81 -26.55
N GLY A 42 21.39 -3.88 -27.61
CA GLY A 42 21.80 -3.56 -28.98
C GLY A 42 21.24 -2.22 -29.47
N ALA A 43 21.50 -1.88 -30.73
CA ALA A 43 20.95 -0.72 -31.41
C ALA A 43 19.43 -0.82 -31.61
N ASP A 44 18.91 -2.04 -31.68
CA ASP A 44 17.47 -2.32 -31.72
C ASP A 44 17.13 -3.61 -30.95
N ARG A 45 15.83 -3.93 -30.90
CA ARG A 45 15.29 -5.12 -30.23
C ARG A 45 15.82 -6.45 -30.79
N TYR A 46 16.14 -6.52 -32.08
CA TYR A 46 16.64 -7.74 -32.72
C TYR A 46 18.09 -8.00 -32.30
N GLU A 47 18.91 -6.95 -32.26
CA GLU A 47 20.28 -7.04 -31.77
C GLU A 47 20.32 -7.29 -30.25
N THR A 48 19.46 -6.64 -29.45
CA THR A 48 19.35 -6.94 -28.01
C THR A 48 19.05 -8.42 -27.77
N ALA A 49 18.09 -9.00 -28.51
CA ALA A 49 17.78 -10.43 -28.42
C ALA A 49 18.98 -11.31 -28.78
N ALA A 50 19.73 -10.95 -29.82
CA ALA A 50 20.94 -11.66 -30.22
C ALA A 50 22.07 -11.59 -29.17
N LEU A 51 22.24 -10.43 -28.53
CA LEU A 51 23.23 -10.23 -27.46
C LEU A 51 22.86 -10.99 -26.18
N ILE A 52 21.56 -11.07 -25.85
CA ILE A 52 21.07 -11.92 -24.74
C ILE A 52 21.35 -13.40 -25.04
N ALA A 53 21.08 -13.86 -26.26
CA ALA A 53 21.41 -15.22 -26.68
C ALA A 53 22.92 -15.50 -26.63
N GLN A 54 23.74 -14.54 -27.04
CA GLN A 54 25.20 -14.63 -26.94
C GLN A 54 25.69 -14.69 -25.49
N ARG A 55 25.03 -13.96 -24.58
CA ARG A 55 25.42 -13.92 -23.16
C ARG A 55 25.08 -15.22 -22.41
N GLY A 56 23.99 -15.89 -22.80
CA GLY A 56 23.48 -17.08 -22.10
C GLY A 56 23.91 -18.43 -22.69
N TRP A 57 24.23 -18.47 -23.99
CA TRP A 57 24.44 -19.72 -24.72
C TRP A 57 25.63 -19.64 -25.69
N ASP A 58 26.61 -20.50 -25.47
CA ASP A 58 27.66 -20.76 -26.47
C ASP A 58 27.12 -21.59 -27.64
N LYS A 59 26.22 -22.52 -27.34
CA LYS A 59 25.53 -23.42 -28.28
C LYS A 59 24.11 -23.68 -27.80
N SER A 60 23.17 -23.86 -28.71
CA SER A 60 21.83 -24.35 -28.38
C SER A 60 21.18 -25.09 -29.57
N ASP A 61 20.80 -26.35 -29.34
CA ASP A 61 20.18 -27.22 -30.35
C ASP A 61 18.78 -26.73 -30.76
N SER A 62 18.12 -25.94 -29.89
CA SER A 62 16.78 -25.40 -30.10
C SER A 62 16.77 -23.89 -29.90
N VAL A 63 15.91 -23.17 -30.61
CA VAL A 63 15.70 -21.71 -30.43
C VAL A 63 14.22 -21.40 -30.55
N ILE A 64 13.73 -20.48 -29.72
CA ILE A 64 12.40 -19.87 -29.94
C ILE A 64 12.57 -18.69 -30.88
N LEU A 65 11.80 -18.66 -31.97
CA LEU A 65 11.73 -17.54 -32.89
C LEU A 65 10.34 -16.90 -32.83
N SER A 66 10.29 -15.64 -32.40
CA SER A 66 9.03 -14.89 -32.32
C SER A 66 9.07 -13.64 -33.19
N ALA A 67 7.88 -13.10 -33.49
CA ALA A 67 7.76 -11.79 -34.10
C ALA A 67 8.22 -10.68 -33.14
N GLY A 68 9.08 -9.79 -33.62
CA GLY A 68 9.59 -8.65 -32.85
C GLY A 68 8.73 -7.39 -32.94
N MET A 69 7.57 -7.43 -33.60
CA MET A 69 6.70 -6.25 -33.81
C MET A 69 5.73 -6.08 -32.63
N ASP A 70 5.48 -4.83 -32.20
CA ASP A 70 4.71 -4.52 -30.96
C ASP A 70 3.35 -5.23 -30.88
N ALA A 71 2.61 -5.28 -31.98
CA ALA A 71 1.30 -5.93 -32.06
C ALA A 71 1.34 -7.45 -31.77
N ASN A 72 2.50 -8.08 -31.90
CA ASN A 72 2.69 -9.54 -31.84
C ASN A 72 3.67 -9.97 -30.73
N LEU A 73 4.16 -9.04 -29.90
CA LEU A 73 5.07 -9.35 -28.79
C LEU A 73 4.41 -10.27 -27.74
N VAL A 74 3.08 -10.26 -27.67
CA VAL A 74 2.28 -11.05 -26.74
C VAL A 74 2.46 -12.55 -26.95
N ASP A 75 2.74 -12.97 -28.18
CA ASP A 75 2.83 -14.37 -28.59
C ASP A 75 4.00 -15.12 -27.92
N ALA A 76 5.05 -14.41 -27.53
CA ALA A 76 6.22 -14.99 -26.84
C ALA A 76 6.19 -14.81 -25.32
N LEU A 77 5.18 -14.13 -24.74
CA LEU A 77 5.13 -13.88 -23.29
C LEU A 77 5.11 -15.18 -22.48
N THR A 78 4.50 -16.21 -23.04
CA THR A 78 4.32 -17.52 -22.39
C THR A 78 5.44 -18.50 -22.73
N ALA A 79 6.46 -18.06 -23.47
CA ALA A 79 7.50 -18.92 -24.01
C ALA A 79 8.63 -19.22 -23.02
N ALA A 80 8.81 -18.41 -21.96
CA ALA A 80 9.92 -18.58 -21.02
C ALA A 80 9.97 -19.96 -20.34
N PRO A 81 8.84 -20.58 -19.91
CA PRO A 81 8.88 -21.94 -19.37
C PRO A 81 9.31 -22.99 -20.39
N LEU A 82 8.92 -22.85 -21.66
CA LEU A 82 9.40 -23.72 -22.73
C LEU A 82 10.89 -23.50 -23.01
N ALA A 83 11.32 -22.23 -23.01
CA ALA A 83 12.71 -21.83 -23.20
C ALA A 83 13.61 -22.46 -22.13
N ARG A 84 13.19 -22.45 -20.86
CA ARG A 84 13.89 -23.11 -19.75
C ARG A 84 13.87 -24.63 -19.88
N THR A 85 12.72 -25.21 -20.21
CA THR A 85 12.54 -26.67 -20.33
C THR A 85 13.49 -27.31 -21.34
N LYS A 86 13.79 -26.62 -22.43
CA LYS A 86 14.66 -27.11 -23.53
C LYS A 86 15.97 -26.34 -23.67
N ASP A 87 16.30 -25.52 -22.67
CA ASP A 87 17.49 -24.68 -22.61
C ASP A 87 17.81 -23.89 -23.88
N MET A 88 16.87 -23.03 -24.29
CA MET A 88 16.95 -22.28 -25.54
C MET A 88 16.78 -20.76 -25.36
N PRO A 89 17.49 -19.96 -26.18
CA PRO A 89 17.26 -18.52 -26.23
C PRO A 89 15.99 -18.17 -27.02
N ILE A 90 15.47 -16.96 -26.78
CA ILE A 90 14.43 -16.34 -27.60
C ILE A 90 15.09 -15.34 -28.56
N LEU A 91 14.92 -15.56 -29.86
CA LEU A 91 15.30 -14.62 -30.92
C LEU A 91 14.06 -13.99 -31.55
N LEU A 92 14.25 -12.80 -32.14
CA LEU A 92 13.18 -12.05 -32.78
C LEU A 92 13.37 -11.96 -34.29
N THR A 93 12.27 -11.88 -35.02
CA THR A 93 12.23 -11.61 -36.47
C THR A 93 11.16 -10.58 -36.85
N SER A 94 11.35 -9.89 -37.98
CA SER A 94 10.38 -8.90 -38.50
C SER A 94 9.15 -9.55 -39.17
N GLY A 95 9.14 -10.88 -39.25
CA GLY A 95 8.04 -11.67 -39.80
C GLY A 95 8.02 -11.79 -41.33
N HIS A 96 8.66 -10.87 -42.05
CA HIS A 96 8.67 -10.86 -43.52
C HIS A 96 9.92 -11.52 -44.12
N SER A 97 11.05 -11.42 -43.42
CA SER A 97 12.32 -12.07 -43.73
C SER A 97 13.07 -12.36 -42.44
N LEU A 98 14.00 -13.32 -42.45
CA LEU A 98 14.86 -13.56 -41.30
C LEU A 98 15.89 -12.43 -41.21
N ASN A 99 15.85 -11.62 -40.15
CA ASN A 99 16.86 -10.57 -39.99
C ASN A 99 18.26 -11.18 -39.74
N SER A 100 19.29 -10.39 -40.05
CA SER A 100 20.69 -10.83 -39.97
C SER A 100 21.09 -11.26 -38.55
N PHE A 101 20.65 -10.55 -37.51
CA PHE A 101 20.98 -10.88 -36.12
C PHE A 101 20.48 -12.28 -35.74
N ALA A 102 19.22 -12.59 -36.06
CA ALA A 102 18.66 -13.91 -35.81
C ALA A 102 19.35 -15.00 -36.66
N GLY A 103 19.55 -14.75 -37.95
CA GLY A 103 20.21 -15.70 -38.85
C GLY A 103 21.67 -16.01 -38.48
N GLU A 104 22.41 -15.02 -37.99
CA GLU A 104 23.78 -15.21 -37.49
C GLU A 104 23.81 -15.97 -36.17
N GLN A 105 22.90 -15.66 -35.23
CA GLN A 105 22.82 -16.39 -33.97
C GLN A 105 22.42 -17.85 -34.18
N LEU A 106 21.47 -18.16 -35.07
CA LEU A 106 21.09 -19.55 -35.39
C LEU A 106 22.28 -20.37 -35.92
N LYS A 107 23.14 -19.75 -36.75
CA LYS A 107 24.38 -20.39 -37.24
C LYS A 107 25.40 -20.56 -36.11
N ARG A 108 25.63 -19.51 -35.31
CA ARG A 108 26.59 -19.53 -34.19
C ARG A 108 26.21 -20.57 -33.14
N LEU A 109 24.93 -20.66 -32.81
CA LEU A 109 24.39 -21.61 -31.83
C LEU A 109 24.31 -23.04 -32.35
N GLU A 110 24.61 -23.27 -33.65
CA GLU A 110 24.46 -24.56 -34.33
C GLU A 110 23.04 -25.15 -34.18
N THR A 111 22.03 -24.28 -34.28
CA THR A 111 20.63 -24.65 -34.01
C THR A 111 20.12 -25.68 -35.01
N LYS A 112 19.41 -26.69 -34.49
CA LYS A 112 18.79 -27.77 -35.28
C LYS A 112 17.28 -27.63 -35.38
N THR A 113 16.64 -27.07 -34.35
CA THR A 113 15.19 -26.90 -34.29
C THR A 113 14.83 -25.47 -33.93
N VAL A 114 13.86 -24.88 -34.63
CA VAL A 114 13.29 -23.57 -34.30
C VAL A 114 11.81 -23.74 -33.97
N TYR A 115 11.43 -23.30 -32.78
CA TYR A 115 10.05 -23.23 -32.30
C TYR A 115 9.49 -21.85 -32.61
N ILE A 116 8.45 -21.80 -33.45
CA ILE A 116 7.88 -20.54 -33.93
C ILE A 116 6.63 -20.22 -33.13
N THR A 117 6.67 -19.17 -32.31
CA THR A 117 5.57 -18.79 -31.41
C THR A 117 4.57 -17.82 -32.02
N SER A 118 4.77 -17.34 -33.24
CA SER A 118 3.78 -16.50 -33.94
C SER A 118 3.12 -17.25 -35.09
N GLY A 119 1.82 -17.03 -35.30
CA GLY A 119 1.06 -17.68 -36.37
C GLY A 119 1.52 -17.30 -37.78
N GLN A 120 1.08 -18.05 -38.79
CA GLN A 120 1.43 -17.83 -40.21
C GLN A 120 0.96 -16.47 -40.77
N GLY A 121 -0.02 -15.85 -40.11
CA GLY A 121 -0.45 -14.48 -40.40
C GLY A 121 0.64 -13.43 -40.12
N VAL A 122 1.58 -13.74 -39.21
CA VAL A 122 2.63 -12.83 -38.74
C VAL A 122 3.99 -13.22 -39.31
N ILE A 123 4.40 -14.48 -39.15
CA ILE A 123 5.65 -15.00 -39.73
C ILE A 123 5.34 -15.63 -41.08
N LYS A 124 5.78 -14.97 -42.15
CA LYS A 124 5.50 -15.32 -43.54
C LYS A 124 6.35 -16.50 -44.01
N GLN A 125 5.89 -17.15 -45.09
CA GLN A 125 6.56 -18.30 -45.70
C GLN A 125 8.03 -18.06 -46.03
N ALA A 126 8.40 -16.83 -46.43
CA ALA A 126 9.80 -16.48 -46.71
C ALA A 126 10.75 -16.76 -45.53
N VAL A 127 10.33 -16.48 -44.29
CA VAL A 127 11.14 -16.80 -43.09
C VAL A 127 11.30 -18.32 -42.94
N LEU A 128 10.24 -19.09 -43.21
CA LEU A 128 10.27 -20.55 -43.14
C LEU A 128 11.18 -21.17 -44.20
N ASP A 129 11.18 -20.59 -45.40
CA ASP A 129 12.04 -21.00 -46.51
C ASP A 129 13.51 -20.72 -46.17
N GLU A 130 13.81 -19.56 -45.58
CA GLU A 130 15.16 -19.20 -45.10
C GLU A 130 15.64 -20.15 -43.98
N LEU A 131 14.80 -20.50 -43.01
CA LEU A 131 15.12 -21.48 -41.97
C LEU A 131 15.34 -22.89 -42.54
N SER A 132 14.51 -23.30 -43.50
CA SER A 132 14.63 -24.59 -44.18
C SER A 132 15.92 -24.68 -45.00
N ALA A 133 16.35 -23.57 -45.63
CA ALA A 133 17.62 -23.48 -46.33
C ALA A 133 18.84 -23.66 -45.40
N LEU A 134 18.69 -23.28 -44.12
CA LEU A 134 19.68 -23.56 -43.06
C LEU A 134 19.61 -25.00 -42.53
N LYS A 135 18.72 -25.86 -43.07
CA LYS A 135 18.47 -27.24 -42.63
C LYS A 135 17.97 -27.33 -41.19
N ILE A 136 17.25 -26.32 -40.74
CA ILE A 136 16.65 -26.26 -39.41
C ILE A 136 15.24 -26.86 -39.46
N ASN A 137 14.92 -27.75 -38.53
CA ASN A 137 13.59 -28.28 -38.33
C ASN A 137 12.67 -27.21 -37.71
N ILE A 138 11.47 -27.03 -38.26
CA ILE A 138 10.55 -25.99 -37.80
C ILE A 138 9.39 -26.63 -37.03
N VAL A 139 9.15 -26.15 -35.81
CA VAL A 139 8.01 -26.54 -34.97
C VAL A 139 7.07 -25.33 -34.83
N PRO A 140 5.94 -25.29 -35.55
CA PRO A 140 4.98 -24.19 -35.42
C PRO A 140 4.16 -24.34 -34.14
N LEU A 141 4.25 -23.35 -33.24
CA LEU A 141 3.45 -23.25 -32.02
C LEU A 141 2.42 -22.11 -32.10
N GLY A 142 2.59 -21.16 -33.02
CA GLY A 142 1.64 -20.07 -33.23
C GLY A 142 0.25 -20.57 -33.65
N GLY A 143 -0.77 -20.15 -32.91
CA GLY A 143 -2.19 -20.41 -33.20
C GLY A 143 -2.87 -19.31 -34.01
N ALA A 144 -4.19 -19.40 -34.14
CA ALA A 144 -5.05 -18.37 -34.73
C ALA A 144 -5.10 -17.10 -33.88
N ASP A 145 -4.94 -17.24 -32.55
CA ASP A 145 -4.78 -16.14 -31.63
C ASP A 145 -3.75 -16.46 -30.51
N ARG A 146 -3.61 -15.51 -29.58
CA ARG A 146 -2.68 -15.58 -28.46
C ARG A 146 -3.05 -16.63 -27.40
N TYR A 147 -4.34 -16.98 -27.29
CA TYR A 147 -4.80 -17.99 -26.32
C TYR A 147 -4.43 -19.38 -26.83
N GLU A 148 -4.74 -19.65 -28.10
CA GLU A 148 -4.34 -20.90 -28.75
C GLU A 148 -2.81 -21.06 -28.79
N THR A 149 -2.08 -19.98 -29.08
CA THR A 149 -0.61 -19.98 -29.02
C THR A 149 -0.07 -20.37 -27.64
N ALA A 150 -0.65 -19.80 -26.56
CA ALA A 150 -0.25 -20.15 -25.19
C ALA A 150 -0.54 -21.62 -24.86
N VAL A 151 -1.67 -22.15 -25.32
CA VAL A 151 -2.03 -23.57 -25.18
C VAL A 151 -1.07 -24.47 -25.96
N ASN A 152 -0.70 -24.12 -27.19
CA ASN A 152 0.26 -24.89 -27.99
C ASN A 152 1.64 -24.96 -27.32
N ILE A 153 2.09 -23.85 -26.71
CA ILE A 153 3.32 -23.80 -25.91
C ILE A 153 3.18 -24.71 -24.67
N ALA A 154 2.06 -24.66 -23.96
CA ALA A 154 1.79 -25.51 -22.81
C ALA A 154 1.78 -27.00 -23.17
N GLN A 155 1.21 -27.37 -24.32
CA GLN A 155 1.23 -28.73 -24.85
C GLN A 155 2.64 -29.20 -25.21
N GLU A 156 3.52 -28.32 -25.71
CA GLU A 156 4.91 -28.67 -25.97
C GLU A 156 5.70 -28.90 -24.66
N ILE A 157 5.42 -28.12 -23.61
CA ILE A 157 5.98 -28.34 -22.26
C ILE A 157 5.49 -29.68 -21.69
N LYS A 158 4.21 -30.01 -21.86
CA LYS A 158 3.63 -31.29 -21.41
C LYS A 158 4.36 -32.51 -21.98
N LYS A 159 4.93 -32.42 -23.19
CA LYS A 159 5.68 -33.54 -23.79
C LYS A 159 6.91 -33.93 -22.99
N THR A 160 7.40 -33.08 -22.09
CA THR A 160 8.59 -33.35 -21.27
C THR A 160 8.27 -33.60 -19.79
N ARG A 161 7.06 -33.23 -19.31
CA ARG A 161 6.65 -33.41 -17.92
C ARG A 161 5.13 -33.40 -17.74
N GLU A 162 4.68 -34.00 -16.64
CA GLU A 162 3.30 -33.81 -16.19
C GLU A 162 3.09 -32.39 -15.65
N LEU A 163 1.84 -31.92 -15.77
CA LEU A 163 1.41 -30.58 -15.41
C LEU A 163 0.32 -30.67 -14.34
N ASP A 164 0.61 -30.18 -13.15
CA ASP A 164 -0.35 -30.08 -12.03
C ASP A 164 -0.75 -28.63 -11.73
N THR A 165 0.13 -27.69 -12.09
CA THR A 165 0.03 -26.26 -11.82
C THR A 165 0.25 -25.46 -13.09
N VAL A 166 -0.61 -24.46 -13.31
CA VAL A 166 -0.43 -23.47 -14.39
C VAL A 166 -0.57 -22.06 -13.87
N VAL A 167 0.00 -21.11 -14.60
CA VAL A 167 -0.17 -19.69 -14.37
C VAL A 167 -1.21 -19.16 -15.36
N VAL A 168 -2.18 -18.38 -14.90
CA VAL A 168 -3.18 -17.72 -15.73
C VAL A 168 -3.05 -16.21 -15.57
N THR A 169 -2.89 -15.51 -16.69
CA THR A 169 -2.80 -14.04 -16.71
C THR A 169 -3.55 -13.48 -17.90
N THR A 170 -3.81 -12.17 -17.89
CA THR A 170 -4.59 -11.53 -18.93
C THR A 170 -3.76 -11.24 -20.18
N SER A 171 -4.39 -11.32 -21.34
CA SER A 171 -3.78 -10.89 -22.58
C SER A 171 -3.66 -9.36 -22.74
N LEU A 172 -4.23 -8.60 -21.81
CA LEU A 172 -4.30 -7.13 -21.87
C LEU A 172 -3.17 -6.44 -21.09
N SER A 173 -2.53 -7.16 -20.16
CA SER A 173 -1.48 -6.68 -19.26
C SER A 173 -0.22 -7.53 -19.45
N ASN A 174 0.54 -7.22 -20.50
CA ASN A 174 1.73 -7.99 -20.87
C ASN A 174 2.82 -7.99 -19.77
N ALA A 175 2.86 -6.96 -18.93
CA ALA A 175 3.84 -6.83 -17.86
C ALA A 175 3.60 -7.83 -16.71
N ASP A 176 2.35 -8.24 -16.47
CA ASP A 176 2.00 -9.24 -15.46
C ASP A 176 2.49 -10.63 -15.89
N ALA A 177 2.34 -10.97 -17.18
CA ALA A 177 2.89 -12.20 -17.75
C ALA A 177 4.42 -12.25 -17.71
N LEU A 178 5.10 -11.13 -18.01
CA LEU A 178 6.56 -11.04 -17.98
C LEU A 178 7.13 -11.17 -16.57
N THR A 179 6.42 -10.62 -15.60
CA THR A 179 6.82 -10.66 -14.20
C THR A 179 6.92 -12.08 -13.67
N ILE A 180 5.92 -12.91 -13.96
CA ILE A 180 5.88 -14.28 -13.47
C ILE A 180 6.72 -15.23 -14.33
N ALA A 181 7.11 -14.84 -15.55
CA ALA A 181 7.77 -15.70 -16.52
C ALA A 181 9.02 -16.43 -15.97
N PRO A 182 9.96 -15.78 -15.23
CA PRO A 182 11.09 -16.48 -14.63
C PRO A 182 10.68 -17.55 -13.60
N ILE A 183 9.72 -17.22 -12.73
CA ILE A 183 9.23 -18.11 -11.67
C ILE A 183 8.47 -19.28 -12.28
N ALA A 184 7.58 -19.00 -13.23
CA ALA A 184 6.86 -20.01 -13.99
C ALA A 184 7.87 -20.94 -14.70
N ALA A 185 8.95 -20.40 -15.24
CA ALA A 185 9.97 -21.19 -15.90
C ALA A 185 10.81 -22.04 -14.94
N VAL A 186 11.20 -21.51 -13.78
CA VAL A 186 11.93 -22.27 -12.73
C VAL A 186 11.11 -23.46 -12.25
N ASN A 187 9.80 -23.30 -12.08
CA ASN A 187 8.91 -24.38 -11.66
C ASN A 187 8.41 -25.24 -12.83
N GLY A 188 8.63 -24.80 -14.07
CA GLY A 188 8.09 -25.39 -15.30
C GLY A 188 6.56 -25.36 -15.38
N TRP A 189 5.95 -24.33 -14.80
CA TRP A 189 4.53 -24.03 -14.92
C TRP A 189 4.27 -23.33 -16.26
N PRO A 190 3.40 -23.87 -17.13
CA PRO A 190 2.95 -23.16 -18.31
C PRO A 190 2.23 -21.87 -17.94
N VAL A 191 2.45 -20.82 -18.74
CA VAL A 191 1.68 -19.57 -18.64
C VAL A 191 0.59 -19.60 -19.71
N LEU A 192 -0.66 -19.49 -19.27
CA LEU A 192 -1.85 -19.45 -20.11
C LEU A 192 -2.45 -18.04 -20.07
N LEU A 193 -3.11 -17.66 -21.16
CA LEU A 193 -3.71 -16.34 -21.32
C LEU A 193 -5.24 -16.40 -21.23
N THR A 194 -5.85 -15.34 -20.73
CA THR A 194 -7.31 -15.16 -20.70
C THR A 194 -7.69 -13.73 -21.08
N ALA A 195 -8.94 -13.52 -21.53
CA ALA A 195 -9.51 -12.18 -21.54
C ALA A 195 -9.87 -11.77 -20.10
N ALA A 196 -10.00 -10.46 -19.84
CA ALA A 196 -10.22 -9.97 -18.48
C ALA A 196 -11.46 -10.54 -17.81
N ASN A 197 -12.57 -10.67 -18.54
CA ASN A 197 -13.87 -11.09 -17.99
C ASN A 197 -14.35 -12.47 -18.47
N THR A 198 -13.57 -13.15 -19.31
CA THR A 198 -14.01 -14.41 -19.94
C THR A 198 -12.81 -15.33 -20.14
N LEU A 199 -12.90 -16.53 -19.58
CA LEU A 199 -11.93 -17.59 -19.81
C LEU A 199 -12.05 -18.06 -21.26
N SER A 200 -10.96 -17.99 -22.01
CA SER A 200 -10.94 -18.47 -23.41
C SER A 200 -11.32 -19.97 -23.43
N PRO A 201 -12.14 -20.41 -24.42
CA PRO A 201 -12.41 -21.83 -24.63
C PRO A 201 -11.14 -22.69 -24.73
N ASP A 202 -10.07 -22.18 -25.33
CA ASP A 202 -8.81 -22.91 -25.47
C ASP A 202 -8.13 -23.11 -24.11
N THR A 203 -8.00 -22.03 -23.33
CA THR A 203 -7.40 -22.07 -21.99
C THR A 203 -8.22 -22.93 -21.03
N GLY A 204 -9.54 -22.74 -21.00
CA GLY A 204 -10.43 -23.56 -20.17
C GLY A 204 -10.47 -25.02 -20.62
N GLY A 205 -10.43 -25.27 -21.93
CA GLY A 205 -10.34 -26.62 -22.51
C GLY A 205 -9.06 -27.34 -22.08
N PHE A 206 -7.92 -26.67 -22.18
CA PHE A 206 -6.63 -27.21 -21.75
C PHE A 206 -6.61 -27.53 -20.24
N ILE A 207 -7.04 -26.60 -19.39
CA ILE A 207 -7.09 -26.78 -17.94
C ILE A 207 -7.92 -28.01 -17.54
N ASN A 208 -9.09 -28.18 -18.18
CA ASN A 208 -9.97 -29.32 -17.93
C ASN A 208 -9.41 -30.64 -18.47
N GLN A 209 -8.86 -30.63 -19.68
CA GLN A 209 -8.30 -31.82 -20.32
C GLN A 209 -7.09 -32.36 -19.57
N GLU A 210 -6.22 -31.47 -19.09
CA GLU A 210 -4.99 -31.81 -18.38
C GLU A 210 -5.21 -32.03 -16.88
N GLN A 211 -6.43 -31.85 -16.39
CA GLN A 211 -6.79 -32.04 -14.98
C GLN A 211 -5.91 -31.23 -14.02
N ILE A 212 -5.64 -29.97 -14.39
CA ILE A 212 -4.82 -29.07 -13.59
C ILE A 212 -5.43 -28.92 -12.19
N ALA A 213 -4.61 -29.12 -11.16
CA ALA A 213 -5.04 -29.09 -9.77
C ALA A 213 -4.99 -27.69 -9.17
N LYS A 214 -4.01 -26.87 -9.59
CA LYS A 214 -3.76 -25.54 -9.03
C LYS A 214 -3.53 -24.48 -10.10
N THR A 215 -4.01 -23.27 -9.84
CA THR A 215 -3.77 -22.12 -10.72
C THR A 215 -3.21 -20.93 -9.95
N TYR A 216 -2.20 -20.28 -10.52
CA TYR A 216 -1.76 -18.96 -10.07
C TYR A 216 -2.35 -17.88 -10.98
N VAL A 217 -3.19 -17.01 -10.42
CA VAL A 217 -3.82 -15.91 -11.16
C VAL A 217 -2.98 -14.65 -11.01
N ILE A 218 -2.36 -14.19 -12.10
CA ILE A 218 -1.39 -13.09 -12.06
C ILE A 218 -2.01 -11.81 -12.60
N GLY A 219 -2.05 -10.78 -11.74
CA GLY A 219 -2.68 -9.48 -11.98
C GLY A 219 -3.87 -9.20 -11.06
N GLY A 220 -4.22 -7.93 -10.91
CA GLY A 220 -5.37 -7.49 -10.13
C GLY A 220 -6.73 -7.89 -10.73
N VAL A 221 -7.83 -7.55 -10.05
CA VAL A 221 -9.19 -7.92 -10.49
C VAL A 221 -9.61 -7.28 -11.83
N GLY A 222 -9.02 -6.14 -12.21
CA GLY A 222 -9.22 -5.54 -13.53
C GLY A 222 -8.47 -6.27 -14.65
N ALA A 223 -7.38 -6.98 -14.31
CA ALA A 223 -6.61 -7.77 -15.25
C ALA A 223 -7.29 -9.13 -15.50
N VAL A 224 -7.61 -9.85 -14.43
CA VAL A 224 -8.38 -11.11 -14.46
C VAL A 224 -9.52 -10.99 -13.46
N SER A 225 -10.77 -11.04 -13.91
CA SER A 225 -11.93 -10.80 -13.04
C SER A 225 -12.19 -11.95 -12.07
N PRO A 226 -12.92 -11.70 -10.97
CA PRO A 226 -13.36 -12.76 -10.06
C PRO A 226 -14.18 -13.85 -10.74
N THR A 227 -14.87 -13.53 -11.84
CA THR A 227 -15.62 -14.50 -12.65
C THR A 227 -14.70 -15.50 -13.32
N VAL A 228 -13.59 -15.04 -13.90
CA VAL A 228 -12.58 -15.92 -14.51
C VAL A 228 -11.88 -16.73 -13.44
N GLU A 229 -11.47 -16.09 -12.35
CA GLU A 229 -10.81 -16.75 -11.20
C GLU A 229 -11.64 -17.91 -10.65
N LYS A 230 -12.94 -17.70 -10.43
CA LYS A 230 -13.85 -18.74 -9.93
C LYS A 230 -14.00 -19.94 -10.89
N ALA A 231 -13.71 -19.76 -12.18
CA ALA A 231 -13.75 -20.84 -13.17
C ALA A 231 -12.47 -21.68 -13.19
N LEU A 232 -11.43 -21.30 -12.43
CA LEU A 232 -10.15 -21.98 -12.38
C LEU A 232 -10.05 -22.92 -11.16
N PRO A 233 -9.28 -24.01 -11.26
CA PRO A 233 -9.03 -24.92 -10.13
C PRO A 233 -8.05 -24.33 -9.12
N ASP A 234 -8.40 -24.36 -7.83
CA ASP A 234 -7.61 -23.86 -6.70
C ASP A 234 -6.82 -22.56 -6.99
N PRO A 235 -7.52 -21.45 -7.33
CA PRO A 235 -6.86 -20.23 -7.77
C PRO A 235 -6.20 -19.50 -6.60
N THR A 236 -4.90 -19.20 -6.76
CA THR A 236 -4.14 -18.30 -5.89
C THR A 236 -3.78 -17.02 -6.66
N ARG A 237 -4.36 -15.89 -6.27
CA ARG A 237 -4.12 -14.60 -6.95
C ARG A 237 -2.91 -13.87 -6.38
N ILE A 238 -2.08 -13.33 -7.28
CA ILE A 238 -0.99 -12.41 -6.94
C ILE A 238 -1.04 -11.19 -7.88
N GLY A 239 -1.27 -10.01 -7.33
CA GLY A 239 -1.34 -8.75 -8.08
C GLY A 239 -1.21 -7.53 -7.17
N GLY A 240 -0.67 -6.43 -7.71
CA GLY A 240 -0.56 -5.12 -7.06
C GLY A 240 -1.43 -4.06 -7.73
N ALA A 241 -1.35 -2.81 -7.26
CA ALA A 241 -2.09 -1.68 -7.82
C ALA A 241 -1.62 -1.32 -9.24
N ASN A 242 -0.36 -1.63 -9.55
CA ASN A 242 0.23 -1.46 -10.87
C ASN A 242 1.21 -2.61 -11.20
N ARG A 243 1.70 -2.63 -12.44
CA ARG A 243 2.61 -3.68 -12.95
C ARG A 243 3.93 -3.81 -12.17
N PHE A 244 4.44 -2.70 -11.62
CA PHE A 244 5.68 -2.71 -10.84
C PHE A 244 5.42 -3.32 -9.46
N GLU A 245 4.30 -2.97 -8.84
CA GLU A 245 3.91 -3.57 -7.56
C GLU A 245 3.54 -5.05 -7.72
N THR A 246 2.83 -5.44 -8.79
CA THR A 246 2.62 -6.86 -9.13
C THR A 246 3.97 -7.58 -9.26
N ASN A 247 4.95 -6.94 -9.90
CA ASN A 247 6.31 -7.46 -10.01
C ASN A 247 6.99 -7.70 -8.68
N LEU A 248 7.03 -6.70 -7.81
CA LEU A 248 7.65 -6.81 -6.50
C LEU A 248 6.93 -7.83 -5.60
N ARG A 249 5.59 -7.86 -5.59
CA ARG A 249 4.81 -8.86 -4.83
C ARG A 249 5.10 -10.28 -5.28
N ILE A 250 5.28 -10.50 -6.58
CA ILE A 250 5.61 -11.81 -7.14
C ILE A 250 7.04 -12.22 -6.74
N ILE A 251 8.00 -11.30 -6.82
CA ILE A 251 9.38 -11.58 -6.35
C ILE A 251 9.36 -11.96 -4.86
N GLU A 252 8.64 -11.21 -4.01
CA GLU A 252 8.56 -11.50 -2.58
C GLU A 252 7.92 -12.86 -2.27
N ASN A 253 6.81 -13.20 -2.95
CA ASN A 253 6.13 -14.48 -2.75
C ASN A 253 7.00 -15.68 -3.13
N PHE A 254 7.92 -15.51 -4.09
CA PHE A 254 8.73 -16.60 -4.63
C PHE A 254 10.24 -16.41 -4.41
N LYS A 255 10.65 -15.53 -3.48
CA LYS A 255 12.06 -15.14 -3.29
C LYS A 255 12.98 -16.32 -3.01
N HIS A 256 12.51 -17.33 -2.27
CA HIS A 256 13.27 -18.55 -1.95
C HIS A 256 13.51 -19.46 -3.17
N GLN A 257 12.80 -19.23 -4.28
CA GLN A 257 12.97 -19.96 -5.54
C GLN A 257 13.89 -19.22 -6.52
N LEU A 258 14.32 -18.01 -6.18
CA LEU A 258 15.15 -17.14 -7.00
C LEU A 258 16.58 -17.07 -6.46
N ASP A 259 17.56 -17.08 -7.36
CA ASP A 259 18.98 -16.95 -7.04
C ASP A 259 19.46 -15.50 -7.25
N PHE A 260 19.45 -14.73 -6.15
CA PHE A 260 19.96 -13.37 -6.11
C PHE A 260 21.50 -13.28 -6.22
N SER A 261 22.23 -14.40 -6.12
CA SER A 261 23.70 -14.40 -6.19
C SER A 261 24.23 -14.20 -7.62
N GLN A 262 23.44 -14.60 -8.62
CA GLN A 262 23.74 -14.44 -10.06
C GLN A 262 23.53 -12.99 -10.56
N GLY A 263 22.95 -12.12 -9.73
CA GLY A 263 22.58 -10.75 -10.06
C GLY A 263 21.07 -10.58 -10.25
N THR A 264 20.62 -9.32 -10.12
CA THR A 264 19.21 -8.95 -10.26
C THR A 264 19.02 -8.26 -11.60
N TYR A 265 18.13 -8.81 -12.42
CA TYR A 265 17.86 -8.25 -13.73
C TYR A 265 16.86 -7.10 -13.62
N PHE A 266 17.10 -6.03 -14.35
CA PHE A 266 16.23 -4.89 -14.46
C PHE A 266 15.83 -4.71 -15.92
N ALA A 267 14.54 -4.55 -16.17
CA ALA A 267 14.03 -4.33 -17.52
C ALA A 267 12.84 -3.36 -17.49
N ASN A 268 12.58 -2.70 -18.61
CA ASN A 268 11.51 -1.71 -18.65
C ASN A 268 10.14 -2.41 -18.63
N GLY A 269 9.25 -1.97 -17.74
CA GLY A 269 7.90 -2.51 -17.57
C GLY A 269 6.82 -1.85 -18.44
N LEU A 270 7.10 -0.77 -19.16
CA LEU A 270 6.17 -0.04 -20.03
C LEU A 270 6.04 -0.69 -21.41
N ASN A 271 4.82 -0.69 -21.98
CA ASN A 271 4.46 -1.41 -23.21
C ASN A 271 5.39 -1.12 -24.40
N GLU A 272 5.86 0.12 -24.53
CA GLU A 272 6.78 0.59 -25.57
C GLU A 272 8.18 -0.05 -25.53
N HIS A 273 8.56 -0.63 -24.39
CA HIS A 273 9.90 -1.19 -24.15
C HIS A 273 9.89 -2.62 -23.59
N LEU A 274 8.73 -3.27 -23.49
CA LEU A 274 8.59 -4.63 -22.95
C LEU A 274 9.36 -5.71 -23.70
N VAL A 275 9.74 -5.45 -24.96
CA VAL A 275 10.42 -6.43 -25.81
C VAL A 275 11.75 -6.89 -25.23
N ASP A 276 12.50 -6.02 -24.56
CA ASP A 276 13.80 -6.38 -23.97
C ASP A 276 13.62 -7.31 -22.76
N SER A 277 12.61 -7.06 -21.94
CA SER A 277 12.18 -7.91 -20.82
C SER A 277 11.73 -9.29 -21.30
N LEU A 278 10.98 -9.32 -22.41
CA LEU A 278 10.48 -10.54 -23.05
C LEU A 278 11.62 -11.45 -23.49
N VAL A 279 12.57 -10.96 -24.28
CA VAL A 279 13.68 -11.80 -24.77
C VAL A 279 14.63 -12.18 -23.64
N GLY A 280 14.82 -11.28 -22.67
CA GLY A 280 15.63 -11.51 -21.47
C GLY A 280 15.06 -12.59 -20.56
N SER A 281 13.75 -12.81 -20.55
CA SER A 281 13.10 -13.81 -19.70
C SER A 281 13.71 -15.22 -19.83
N SER A 282 14.19 -15.59 -21.02
CA SER A 282 14.88 -16.87 -21.25
C SER A 282 16.22 -16.98 -20.52
N LEU A 283 17.01 -15.91 -20.51
CA LEU A 283 18.30 -15.85 -19.79
C LEU A 283 18.06 -15.79 -18.28
N ILE A 284 17.09 -14.99 -17.84
CA ILE A 284 16.73 -14.84 -16.43
C ILE A 284 16.24 -16.18 -15.86
N ALA A 285 15.36 -16.87 -16.60
CA ALA A 285 14.90 -18.21 -16.24
C ALA A 285 16.07 -19.23 -16.22
N ARG A 286 17.04 -19.10 -17.13
CA ARG A 286 18.23 -19.96 -17.16
C ARG A 286 19.08 -19.81 -15.90
N THR A 287 19.22 -18.59 -15.37
CA THR A 287 20.00 -18.30 -14.16
C THR A 287 19.17 -18.34 -12.88
N SER A 288 17.87 -18.64 -12.97
CA SER A 288 16.90 -18.55 -11.86
C SER A 288 16.93 -17.19 -11.16
N SER A 289 17.29 -16.11 -11.87
CA SER A 289 17.50 -14.80 -11.25
C SER A 289 16.20 -14.01 -11.11
N PRO A 290 16.13 -13.04 -10.18
CA PRO A 290 15.00 -12.12 -10.09
C PRO A 290 14.97 -11.13 -11.27
N LEU A 291 13.76 -10.79 -11.73
CA LEU A 291 13.50 -9.74 -12.71
C LEU A 291 12.68 -8.62 -12.05
N ILE A 292 13.32 -7.47 -11.81
CA ILE A 292 12.64 -6.25 -11.38
C ILE A 292 12.25 -5.42 -12.61
N LEU A 293 10.95 -5.15 -12.75
CA LEU A 293 10.45 -4.21 -13.75
C LEU A 293 10.59 -2.78 -13.21
N THR A 294 11.12 -1.89 -14.05
CA THR A 294 11.25 -0.46 -13.75
C THR A 294 10.72 0.39 -14.91
N GLU A 295 10.55 1.68 -14.68
CA GLU A 295 10.36 2.67 -15.73
C GLU A 295 11.70 3.08 -16.34
N LYS A 296 11.66 4.01 -17.30
CA LYS A 296 12.87 4.61 -17.89
C LYS A 296 13.76 5.25 -16.84
N THR A 297 13.16 6.01 -15.93
CA THR A 297 13.81 6.56 -14.74
C THR A 297 13.35 5.74 -13.53
N LEU A 298 14.24 5.47 -12.57
CA LEU A 298 13.89 4.71 -11.38
C LEU A 298 12.69 5.34 -10.64
N SER A 299 11.59 4.62 -10.54
CA SER A 299 10.37 5.09 -9.88
C SER A 299 10.52 5.02 -8.35
N PRO A 300 9.77 5.84 -7.58
CA PRO A 300 9.79 5.78 -6.12
C PRO A 300 9.43 4.39 -5.58
N THR A 301 8.47 3.68 -6.19
CA THR A 301 8.08 2.32 -5.77
C THR A 301 9.26 1.35 -5.85
N VAL A 302 9.97 1.32 -6.97
CA VAL A 302 11.15 0.45 -7.13
C VAL A 302 12.31 0.97 -6.29
N GLY A 303 12.48 2.28 -6.15
CA GLY A 303 13.47 2.91 -5.28
C GLY A 303 13.32 2.51 -3.81
N SER A 304 12.10 2.61 -3.26
CA SER A 304 11.79 2.23 -1.88
C SER A 304 11.94 0.72 -1.65
N TYR A 305 11.56 -0.10 -2.64
CA TYR A 305 11.85 -1.53 -2.58
C TYR A 305 13.37 -1.77 -2.49
N LEU A 306 14.16 -1.16 -3.37
CA LEU A 306 15.62 -1.26 -3.31
C LEU A 306 16.22 -0.67 -2.01
N ASP A 307 15.55 0.27 -1.34
CA ASP A 307 15.97 0.80 -0.03
C ASP A 307 15.73 -0.24 1.09
N GLY A 308 14.64 -1.00 0.99
CA GLY A 308 14.32 -2.12 1.88
C GLY A 308 15.08 -3.42 1.58
N HIS A 309 15.66 -3.53 0.39
CA HIS A 309 16.38 -4.70 -0.11
C HIS A 309 17.84 -4.39 -0.46
N PRO A 310 18.66 -3.92 0.52
CA PRO A 310 20.07 -3.57 0.28
C PRO A 310 20.95 -4.76 -0.14
N GLU A 311 20.45 -5.99 -0.04
CA GLU A 311 21.09 -7.20 -0.56
C GLU A 311 21.19 -7.25 -2.10
N ILE A 312 20.41 -6.42 -2.80
CA ILE A 312 20.42 -6.29 -4.26
C ILE A 312 21.57 -5.35 -4.65
N ILE A 313 22.72 -5.93 -5.04
CA ILE A 313 23.97 -5.17 -5.25
C ILE A 313 24.60 -5.36 -6.64
N LYS A 314 24.03 -6.25 -7.46
CA LYS A 314 24.53 -6.57 -8.81
C LYS A 314 23.42 -6.36 -9.85
N PRO A 315 23.14 -5.12 -10.26
CA PRO A 315 22.13 -4.86 -11.28
C PRO A 315 22.60 -5.35 -12.66
N ILE A 316 21.71 -6.03 -13.40
CA ILE A 316 21.91 -6.39 -14.80
C ILE A 316 20.75 -5.81 -15.61
N ILE A 317 21.02 -4.79 -16.39
CA ILE A 317 20.03 -4.01 -17.13
C ILE A 317 19.83 -4.60 -18.52
N LEU A 318 18.57 -4.84 -18.89
CA LEU A 318 18.16 -5.26 -20.22
C LEU A 318 17.59 -4.06 -20.98
N GLY A 319 18.13 -3.82 -22.16
CA GLY A 319 17.72 -2.69 -23.01
C GLY A 319 18.65 -1.48 -22.92
N GLY A 320 18.58 -0.62 -23.93
CA GLY A 320 19.45 0.56 -24.06
C GLY A 320 19.07 1.71 -23.11
N GLU A 321 19.86 2.78 -23.14
CA GLU A 321 19.60 4.03 -22.35
C GLU A 321 18.26 4.69 -22.68
N GLY A 322 17.71 4.42 -23.87
CA GLY A 322 16.36 4.85 -24.23
C GLY A 322 15.27 4.16 -23.42
N ALA A 323 15.49 2.89 -23.03
CA ALA A 323 14.56 2.07 -22.28
C ALA A 323 14.78 2.20 -20.76
N ILE A 324 16.02 2.21 -20.27
CA ILE A 324 16.35 2.48 -18.86
C ILE A 324 17.54 3.42 -18.84
N ASP A 325 17.36 4.62 -18.32
CA ASP A 325 18.38 5.67 -18.26
C ASP A 325 19.44 5.40 -17.18
N SER A 326 20.37 6.34 -17.03
CA SER A 326 21.48 6.23 -16.09
C SER A 326 21.10 6.41 -14.62
N SER A 327 19.84 6.73 -14.27
CA SER A 327 19.40 6.88 -12.88
C SER A 327 19.54 5.60 -12.06
N LEU A 328 19.22 4.45 -12.66
CA LEU A 328 19.37 3.15 -12.01
C LEU A 328 20.84 2.79 -11.81
N PRO A 329 21.73 2.77 -12.83
CA PRO A 329 23.17 2.64 -12.61
C PRO A 329 23.74 3.64 -11.60
N ALA A 330 23.33 4.90 -11.67
CA ALA A 330 23.81 5.96 -10.78
C ALA A 330 23.49 5.67 -9.31
N ARG A 331 22.33 5.08 -8.99
CA ARG A 331 22.00 4.63 -7.64
C ARG A 331 23.02 3.63 -7.10
N PHE A 332 23.39 2.64 -7.91
CA PHE A 332 24.38 1.63 -7.53
C PHE A 332 25.83 2.17 -7.57
N GLN A 333 26.10 3.25 -8.30
CA GLN A 333 27.40 3.96 -8.32
C GLN A 333 27.55 4.98 -7.17
N GLN A 334 26.45 5.58 -6.69
CA GLN A 334 26.40 6.50 -5.55
C GLN A 334 26.42 5.78 -4.20
N THR A 335 26.34 4.45 -4.20
CA THR A 335 26.57 3.62 -3.02
C THR A 335 28.10 3.52 -2.81
N PRO A 336 28.71 4.15 -1.79
CA PRO A 336 30.15 4.08 -1.59
C PRO A 336 30.55 2.66 -1.16
N SER A 337 31.40 2.03 -1.99
CA SER A 337 32.18 0.80 -1.77
C SER A 337 31.68 -0.13 -0.66
N LEU A 338 30.73 -1.00 -1.01
CA LEU A 338 30.52 -2.23 -0.27
C LEU A 338 31.76 -3.11 -0.42
N VAL A 339 32.54 -3.26 0.64
CA VAL A 339 33.72 -4.14 0.62
C VAL A 339 33.28 -5.54 1.05
N SER A 340 33.32 -6.48 0.11
CA SER A 340 32.93 -7.87 0.35
C SER A 340 34.13 -8.72 0.74
N TYR A 341 33.98 -9.49 1.82
CA TYR A 341 34.96 -10.44 2.32
C TYR A 341 34.39 -11.85 2.22
N GLY A 342 34.97 -12.65 1.33
CA GLY A 342 34.50 -14.00 1.01
C GLY A 342 35.40 -15.13 1.49
N GLU A 343 36.62 -14.85 1.97
CA GLU A 343 37.55 -15.90 2.39
C GLU A 343 37.15 -16.48 3.76
N PRO A 344 36.82 -17.78 3.85
CA PRO A 344 36.41 -18.39 5.10
C PRO A 344 37.51 -18.34 6.17
N GLY A 345 37.14 -18.08 7.43
CA GLY A 345 38.07 -18.01 8.56
C GLY A 345 38.95 -16.75 8.60
N SER A 346 38.72 -15.78 7.71
CA SER A 346 39.51 -14.54 7.67
C SER A 346 39.30 -13.69 8.93
N VAL A 347 40.34 -12.96 9.33
CA VAL A 347 40.30 -12.02 10.45
C VAL A 347 40.51 -10.61 9.91
N LEU A 348 39.52 -9.75 10.11
CA LEU A 348 39.46 -8.36 9.68
C LEU A 348 39.62 -7.44 10.90
N GLY A 349 40.03 -6.20 10.67
CA GLY A 349 40.28 -5.25 11.74
C GLY A 349 41.67 -5.39 12.35
N SER A 350 41.90 -4.71 13.48
CA SER A 350 43.24 -4.64 14.08
C SER A 350 43.50 -5.74 15.10
N PRO A 351 44.73 -6.29 15.20
CA PRO A 351 45.12 -7.17 16.29
C PRO A 351 45.28 -6.46 17.64
N ASP A 352 45.42 -5.13 17.66
CA ASP A 352 45.62 -4.32 18.85
C ASP A 352 44.37 -3.47 19.15
N SER A 353 43.82 -3.59 20.36
CA SER A 353 42.67 -2.79 20.80
C SER A 353 42.96 -1.30 20.96
N ALA A 354 44.23 -0.89 20.98
CA ALA A 354 44.64 0.52 21.02
C ALA A 354 44.68 1.18 19.63
N ASP A 355 44.65 0.40 18.55
CA ASP A 355 44.74 0.87 17.16
C ASP A 355 43.52 0.39 16.38
N ILE A 356 42.49 1.23 16.28
CA ILE A 356 41.20 0.83 15.69
C ILE A 356 41.23 0.99 14.17
N GLN A 357 40.96 -0.09 13.43
CA GLN A 357 40.86 -0.03 11.97
C GLN A 357 39.51 0.59 11.54
N VAL A 358 39.53 1.60 10.67
CA VAL A 358 38.33 2.23 10.14
C VAL A 358 38.00 1.70 8.74
N PHE A 359 36.78 1.23 8.55
CA PHE A 359 36.15 0.91 7.26
C PHE A 359 35.22 2.06 6.89
N GLU A 360 35.63 2.86 5.90
CA GLU A 360 34.93 4.08 5.45
C GLU A 360 33.56 3.80 4.78
N GLY A 361 33.33 2.56 4.31
CA GLY A 361 32.13 2.13 3.59
C GLY A 361 31.36 1.01 4.29
N SER A 362 30.31 0.52 3.65
CA SER A 362 29.58 -0.66 4.14
C SER A 362 30.43 -1.93 3.96
N VAL A 363 30.25 -2.92 4.84
CA VAL A 363 31.01 -4.19 4.82
C VAL A 363 30.07 -5.36 4.58
N LEU A 364 30.42 -6.28 3.68
CA LEU A 364 29.68 -7.54 3.47
C LEU A 364 30.57 -8.74 3.82
N LEU A 365 30.19 -9.51 4.83
CA LEU A 365 30.81 -10.79 5.17
C LEU A 365 30.08 -11.92 4.43
N GLN A 366 30.68 -12.46 3.39
CA GLN A 366 30.09 -13.54 2.58
C GLN A 366 30.65 -14.93 2.91
N GLY A 367 31.91 -15.02 3.38
CA GLY A 367 32.53 -16.28 3.77
C GLY A 367 32.17 -16.73 5.19
N ASP A 368 32.30 -18.03 5.45
CA ASP A 368 32.04 -18.61 6.77
C ASP A 368 33.18 -18.33 7.77
N SER A 369 32.87 -18.28 9.06
CA SER A 369 33.79 -18.12 10.19
C SER A 369 34.66 -16.85 10.15
N ILE A 370 34.21 -15.78 9.50
CA ILE A 370 34.96 -14.52 9.41
C ILE A 370 34.91 -13.79 10.76
N THR A 371 36.08 -13.43 11.30
CA THR A 371 36.21 -12.58 12.49
C THR A 371 36.43 -11.12 12.08
N ILE A 372 35.72 -10.14 12.66
CA ILE A 372 36.09 -8.72 12.65
C ILE A 372 36.46 -8.34 14.08
N LYS A 373 37.62 -7.71 14.29
CA LYS A 373 38.03 -7.26 15.62
C LYS A 373 38.66 -5.88 15.66
N ASN A 374 38.43 -5.11 16.73
CA ASN A 374 39.01 -3.77 16.94
C ASN A 374 38.83 -2.85 15.72
N ALA A 375 37.58 -2.64 15.30
CA ALA A 375 37.27 -1.94 14.06
C ALA A 375 36.10 -0.95 14.20
N VAL A 376 36.08 0.09 13.36
CA VAL A 376 34.94 0.98 13.14
C VAL A 376 34.46 0.80 11.71
N ILE A 377 33.17 0.58 11.51
CA ILE A 377 32.50 0.58 10.21
C ILE A 377 31.64 1.84 10.19
N GLU A 378 31.97 2.80 9.33
CA GLU A 378 31.32 4.11 9.28
C GLU A 378 29.88 4.04 8.71
N ARG A 379 29.50 2.92 8.08
CA ARG A 379 28.17 2.65 7.50
C ARG A 379 27.60 1.30 7.95
N ASP A 380 26.96 0.56 7.04
CA ASP A 380 26.23 -0.67 7.35
C ASP A 380 27.13 -1.92 7.30
N LEU A 381 26.80 -2.94 8.09
CA LEU A 381 27.46 -4.26 8.09
C LEU A 381 26.45 -5.34 7.68
N PHE A 382 26.77 -6.11 6.64
CA PHE A 382 25.97 -7.25 6.17
C PHE A 382 26.70 -8.56 6.45
N ILE A 383 26.03 -9.53 7.07
CA ILE A 383 26.60 -10.86 7.39
C ILE A 383 25.78 -11.94 6.65
N ARG A 384 26.41 -12.68 5.74
CA ARG A 384 25.79 -13.76 4.95
C ARG A 384 26.41 -15.15 5.18
N GLY A 385 27.66 -15.24 5.61
CA GLY A 385 28.33 -16.51 5.91
C GLY A 385 28.07 -16.99 7.35
N GLN A 386 28.25 -18.29 7.60
CA GLN A 386 28.03 -18.94 8.90
C GLN A 386 29.11 -18.55 9.90
N GLY A 387 28.85 -18.53 11.21
CA GLY A 387 29.90 -18.49 12.22
C GLY A 387 30.73 -17.20 12.31
N ALA A 388 30.27 -16.07 11.78
CA ALA A 388 31.01 -14.81 11.86
C ALA A 388 31.25 -14.39 13.32
N VAL A 389 32.40 -13.79 13.64
CA VAL A 389 32.76 -13.35 14.99
C VAL A 389 33.02 -11.84 14.98
N LEU A 390 32.33 -11.05 15.79
CA LEU A 390 32.60 -9.61 15.95
C LEU A 390 33.17 -9.36 17.35
N GLU A 391 34.35 -8.74 17.47
CA GLU A 391 35.04 -8.48 18.75
C GLU A 391 35.48 -7.00 18.85
N ASN A 392 34.90 -6.18 19.72
CA ASN A 392 35.26 -4.76 19.84
C ASN A 392 35.10 -3.99 18.50
N VAL A 393 33.90 -4.06 17.91
CA VAL A 393 33.58 -3.45 16.61
C VAL A 393 32.52 -2.36 16.78
N THR A 394 32.73 -1.17 16.22
CA THR A 394 31.75 -0.08 16.19
C THR A 394 31.14 0.04 14.81
N VAL A 395 29.83 -0.14 14.64
CA VAL A 395 29.11 0.06 13.38
C VAL A 395 28.24 1.30 13.49
N ARG A 396 28.59 2.38 12.79
CA ARG A 396 27.85 3.64 12.84
C ARG A 396 26.52 3.58 12.07
N GLY A 397 26.41 2.70 11.08
CA GLY A 397 25.16 2.36 10.40
C GLY A 397 24.45 1.15 11.03
N LYS A 398 23.67 0.44 10.21
CA LYS A 398 22.87 -0.73 10.60
C LYS A 398 23.66 -2.03 10.40
N ILE A 399 23.43 -3.02 11.26
CA ILE A 399 23.90 -4.40 11.06
C ILE A 399 22.74 -5.20 10.48
N TYR A 400 22.98 -5.98 9.43
CA TYR A 400 22.03 -6.91 8.79
C TYR A 400 22.63 -8.32 8.78
N THR A 401 21.84 -9.32 9.12
CA THR A 401 22.24 -10.74 9.07
C THR A 401 21.30 -11.52 8.16
N ASN A 402 21.81 -12.37 7.26
CA ASN A 402 20.99 -13.36 6.53
C ASN A 402 21.07 -14.72 7.25
N PRO A 403 20.03 -15.09 7.98
CA PRO A 403 20.05 -16.17 8.95
C PRO A 403 19.91 -17.58 8.36
N GLU A 404 19.44 -17.75 7.12
CA GLU A 404 19.42 -19.08 6.46
C GLU A 404 20.81 -19.73 6.40
N ASN A 405 21.88 -18.92 6.46
CA ASN A 405 23.27 -19.33 6.48
C ASN A 405 24.09 -18.64 7.60
N ALA A 406 23.50 -18.19 8.73
CA ALA A 406 24.25 -17.50 9.79
C ALA A 406 24.30 -18.25 11.14
N ALA A 407 24.15 -19.58 11.12
CA ALA A 407 24.32 -20.40 12.32
C ALA A 407 25.68 -20.10 12.99
N ASN A 408 25.71 -19.97 14.32
CA ASN A 408 26.92 -19.74 15.13
C ASN A 408 27.58 -18.34 15.03
N THR A 409 26.91 -17.31 14.50
CA THR A 409 27.46 -15.94 14.51
C THR A 409 27.66 -15.45 15.95
N ARG A 410 28.89 -15.13 16.34
CA ARG A 410 29.28 -14.61 17.67
C ARG A 410 29.43 -13.09 17.64
N ILE A 411 28.72 -12.37 18.51
CA ILE A 411 28.86 -10.91 18.66
C ILE A 411 29.37 -10.62 20.08
N ASP A 412 30.54 -9.96 20.22
CA ASP A 412 31.22 -9.69 21.49
C ASP A 412 31.73 -8.22 21.49
N MET A 413 31.26 -7.40 22.43
CA MET A 413 31.60 -5.97 22.54
C MET A 413 31.37 -5.14 21.25
N VAL A 414 30.19 -5.21 20.64
CA VAL A 414 29.85 -4.41 19.45
C VAL A 414 29.04 -3.16 19.81
N GLN A 415 29.43 -1.99 19.27
CA GLN A 415 28.77 -0.70 19.46
C GLN A 415 28.03 -0.28 18.18
N SER A 416 26.74 0.09 18.23
CA SER A 416 26.02 0.61 17.05
C SER A 416 24.95 1.65 17.43
N GLN A 417 24.67 2.60 16.53
CA GLN A 417 23.58 3.57 16.68
C GLN A 417 22.19 2.95 16.50
N ARG A 418 22.09 1.87 15.72
CA ARG A 418 20.85 1.11 15.51
C ARG A 418 21.18 -0.30 14.99
N MET A 419 20.76 -1.35 15.69
CA MET A 419 20.95 -2.74 15.28
C MET A 419 19.61 -3.31 14.77
N VAL A 420 19.58 -3.92 13.58
CA VAL A 420 18.40 -4.57 13.01
C VAL A 420 18.73 -6.03 12.74
N ILE A 421 18.37 -6.90 13.68
CA ILE A 421 18.67 -8.34 13.55
C ILE A 421 17.47 -9.01 12.89
N GLN A 422 17.65 -9.62 11.73
CA GLN A 422 16.63 -10.46 11.07
C GLN A 422 17.10 -11.92 11.12
N SER A 423 16.31 -12.80 11.76
CA SER A 423 16.59 -14.23 11.93
C SER A 423 15.50 -15.10 11.27
N TYR A 424 15.88 -16.23 10.66
CA TYR A 424 15.02 -17.16 9.90
C TYR A 424 15.55 -18.61 9.95
N SER A 425 16.53 -18.95 10.82
CA SER A 425 17.07 -20.32 10.93
C SER A 425 16.92 -20.95 12.32
N ASP A 426 16.93 -22.28 12.32
CA ASP A 426 16.71 -23.15 13.50
C ASP A 426 17.86 -23.09 14.54
N ASN A 427 19.02 -22.51 14.19
CA ASN A 427 20.20 -22.33 15.05
C ASN A 427 20.64 -20.85 15.03
N GLY A 428 20.22 -20.09 16.04
CA GLY A 428 20.32 -18.62 16.08
C GLY A 428 21.71 -18.01 16.26
N ILE A 429 21.71 -16.68 16.48
CA ILE A 429 22.87 -15.81 16.72
C ILE A 429 23.32 -15.94 18.19
N HIS A 430 24.63 -16.04 18.44
CA HIS A 430 25.24 -16.22 19.77
C HIS A 430 25.91 -14.91 20.25
N ILE A 431 25.63 -14.45 21.47
CA ILE A 431 26.25 -13.24 22.06
C ILE A 431 26.66 -13.62 23.49
N ASP A 432 27.96 -13.58 23.83
CA ASP A 432 28.50 -14.24 25.04
C ASP A 432 29.28 -13.29 25.95
N ARG A 433 29.06 -13.40 27.28
CA ARG A 433 30.15 -13.73 28.20
C ARG A 433 29.67 -14.34 29.52
N ASN A 434 29.97 -15.64 29.67
CA ASN A 434 29.81 -16.55 30.82
C ASN A 434 28.53 -17.40 30.81
N GLY A 435 28.38 -18.21 29.76
CA GLY A 435 28.01 -19.62 29.93
C GLY A 435 26.79 -19.89 30.81
N GLN A 436 25.60 -19.50 30.34
CA GLN A 436 24.42 -20.33 30.09
C GLN A 436 23.43 -19.44 29.30
N TYR A 437 22.66 -20.06 28.41
CA TYR A 437 21.90 -19.44 27.32
C TYR A 437 21.16 -18.13 27.70
N GLY A 438 21.61 -16.99 27.16
CA GLY A 438 20.91 -15.70 27.26
C GLY A 438 21.46 -14.60 26.33
N LEU A 439 20.60 -13.69 25.85
CA LEU A 439 20.95 -12.48 25.06
C LEU A 439 21.27 -11.30 25.99
N THR A 440 22.47 -10.71 25.95
CA THR A 440 22.81 -9.48 26.71
C THR A 440 23.19 -8.31 25.83
N ILE A 441 22.46 -7.20 25.95
CA ILE A 441 22.65 -5.96 25.16
C ILE A 441 23.30 -4.89 26.04
N TYR A 442 24.46 -4.36 25.61
CA TYR A 442 25.12 -3.21 26.25
C TYR A 442 24.94 -1.94 25.39
N THR A 443 24.38 -0.87 25.96
CA THR A 443 24.25 0.43 25.29
C THR A 443 25.16 1.48 25.94
N LYS A 444 25.56 2.50 25.16
CA LYS A 444 26.19 3.72 25.70
C LYS A 444 25.12 4.76 26.04
N GLU A 445 25.43 5.66 26.96
CA GLU A 445 24.58 6.78 27.40
C GLU A 445 23.84 7.46 26.23
N GLU A 446 22.54 7.69 26.42
CA GLU A 446 21.63 8.44 25.53
C GLU A 446 21.33 7.85 24.14
N ALA A 447 21.12 6.52 24.03
CA ALA A 447 20.54 5.93 22.82
C ALA A 447 19.00 6.14 22.76
N GLU A 448 18.52 6.88 21.75
CA GLU A 448 17.09 7.01 21.42
C GLU A 448 16.55 5.73 20.76
N GLY A 449 16.01 4.82 21.57
CA GLY A 449 15.18 3.69 21.14
C GLY A 449 15.94 2.43 20.69
N ILE A 450 15.61 1.27 21.29
CA ILE A 450 16.06 -0.05 20.83
C ILE A 450 14.86 -0.78 20.23
N HIS A 451 14.99 -1.23 18.98
CA HIS A 451 13.98 -1.95 18.23
C HIS A 451 14.40 -3.41 18.05
N LEU A 452 13.59 -4.36 18.52
CA LEU A 452 13.87 -5.79 18.40
C LEU A 452 12.71 -6.48 17.66
N ASP A 453 13.02 -7.07 16.51
CA ASP A 453 12.09 -7.82 15.67
C ASP A 453 12.54 -9.29 15.60
N PHE A 454 11.67 -10.23 15.96
CA PHE A 454 11.99 -11.67 16.04
C PHE A 454 11.03 -12.48 15.16
N GLU A 455 11.58 -13.14 14.13
CA GLU A 455 10.86 -14.11 13.29
C GLU A 455 11.55 -15.50 13.35
N GLY A 456 10.79 -16.61 13.49
CA GLY A 456 11.35 -17.98 13.41
C GLY A 456 10.91 -19.02 14.48
N CYS A 457 11.18 -20.30 14.20
CA CYS A 457 10.82 -21.48 15.03
C CYS A 457 12.08 -22.14 15.63
N LEU A 458 12.06 -22.51 16.92
CA LEU A 458 13.18 -23.21 17.57
C LEU A 458 12.81 -24.69 17.84
N LYS A 459 13.36 -25.62 17.06
CA LYS A 459 13.29 -27.07 17.33
C LYS A 459 14.49 -27.48 18.19
N ALA A 460 14.29 -27.52 19.50
CA ALA A 460 15.22 -28.20 20.40
C ALA A 460 15.09 -29.72 20.21
N GLU A 461 15.91 -30.32 19.34
CA GLU A 461 16.16 -31.75 19.41
C GLU A 461 17.18 -32.01 20.52
N ASN A 462 16.68 -32.64 21.60
CA ASN A 462 17.42 -33.19 22.73
C ASN A 462 17.92 -32.23 23.82
N ALA A 463 17.00 -31.54 24.50
CA ALA A 463 17.16 -31.21 25.92
C ALA A 463 15.80 -31.17 26.62
N ARG A 464 15.66 -31.87 27.74
CA ARG A 464 14.51 -31.70 28.65
C ARG A 464 14.56 -30.28 29.21
N GLU A 465 13.47 -29.54 29.06
CA GLU A 465 13.10 -28.28 29.77
C GLU A 465 14.17 -27.17 29.84
N GLN A 466 14.43 -26.39 28.78
CA GLN A 466 15.14 -25.10 28.92
C GLN A 466 14.57 -24.01 27.99
N LEU A 467 14.27 -22.84 28.59
CA LEU A 467 13.61 -21.66 28.02
C LEU A 467 14.64 -20.68 27.43
N ALA A 468 14.29 -19.93 26.38
CA ALA A 468 15.11 -18.84 25.87
C ALA A 468 14.97 -17.61 26.78
N ALA A 469 16.08 -17.13 27.36
CA ALA A 469 16.14 -15.93 28.20
C ALA A 469 16.81 -14.76 27.47
N ILE A 470 16.25 -13.56 27.55
CA ILE A 470 16.92 -12.31 27.15
C ILE A 470 17.23 -11.55 28.45
N GLU A 471 18.49 -11.19 28.71
CA GLU A 471 18.94 -10.47 29.90
C GLU A 471 19.53 -9.09 29.55
N PHE A 472 18.85 -8.01 29.89
CA PHE A 472 19.35 -6.66 29.64
C PHE A 472 20.20 -6.12 30.80
N ALA A 473 21.53 -6.16 30.71
CA ALA A 473 22.43 -5.64 31.74
C ALA A 473 22.83 -4.17 31.46
N SER A 474 22.47 -3.23 32.33
CA SER A 474 22.92 -1.82 32.21
C SER A 474 24.08 -1.47 33.15
N GLY A 475 25.08 -0.78 32.60
CA GLY A 475 25.55 0.45 33.21
C GLY A 475 24.76 1.62 32.62
N ASN A 476 24.19 2.47 33.46
CA ASN A 476 23.54 3.77 33.17
C ASN A 476 22.54 3.84 31.98
N GLY A 477 21.29 3.45 32.23
CA GLY A 477 20.08 3.97 31.55
C GLY A 477 19.85 3.56 30.09
N VAL A 478 18.87 2.69 29.86
CA VAL A 478 18.38 2.29 28.52
C VAL A 478 17.14 3.12 28.12
N GLY A 479 17.02 3.49 26.83
CA GLY A 479 15.86 4.17 26.23
C GLY A 479 14.60 3.29 26.07
N GLN A 480 13.62 3.71 25.25
CA GLN A 480 12.41 2.91 24.98
C GLN A 480 12.79 1.59 24.29
N ILE A 481 12.25 0.47 24.77
CA ILE A 481 12.37 -0.85 24.13
C ILE A 481 11.01 -1.17 23.51
N GLN A 482 10.98 -1.49 22.22
CA GLN A 482 9.79 -1.96 21.51
C GLN A 482 10.03 -3.40 21.03
N VAL A 483 9.17 -4.32 21.46
CA VAL A 483 9.09 -5.70 20.96
C VAL A 483 7.89 -5.76 20.03
N GLU A 484 8.10 -6.00 18.73
CA GLU A 484 7.06 -5.91 17.69
C GLU A 484 6.49 -7.24 17.20
N ARG A 485 7.20 -8.37 17.38
CA ARG A 485 6.74 -9.70 16.91
C ARG A 485 7.43 -10.82 17.68
N VAL A 486 6.66 -11.84 18.08
CA VAL A 486 7.15 -13.06 18.76
C VAL A 486 6.40 -14.27 18.20
N LEU A 487 7.11 -15.15 17.48
CA LEU A 487 6.54 -16.37 16.88
C LEU A 487 7.17 -17.63 17.53
N GLY A 488 6.42 -18.73 17.64
CA GLY A 488 6.92 -20.01 18.18
C GLY A 488 6.68 -20.27 19.68
N ARG A 489 7.49 -21.16 20.30
CA ARG A 489 7.35 -21.72 21.68
C ARG A 489 7.45 -20.65 22.80
N GLN A 490 7.25 -21.02 24.08
CA GLN A 490 7.32 -20.13 25.26
C GLN A 490 8.61 -19.28 25.35
N TRP A 491 8.46 -17.98 25.60
CA TRP A 491 9.56 -17.00 25.71
C TRP A 491 9.69 -16.43 27.12
N GLN A 492 10.93 -16.22 27.59
CA GLN A 492 11.24 -15.52 28.84
C GLN A 492 12.06 -14.24 28.59
N LEU A 493 11.50 -13.10 28.97
CA LEU A 493 12.19 -11.80 28.94
C LEU A 493 12.60 -11.43 30.37
N THR A 494 13.89 -11.24 30.61
CA THR A 494 14.43 -10.86 31.93
C THR A 494 15.12 -9.49 31.84
N PHE A 495 14.61 -8.53 32.60
CA PHE A 495 15.16 -7.18 32.65
C PHE A 495 16.04 -7.01 33.89
N SER A 496 17.35 -6.84 33.68
CA SER A 496 18.39 -6.78 34.73
C SER A 496 19.19 -5.47 34.69
N GLY A 497 18.54 -4.31 34.87
CA GLY A 497 19.19 -2.99 34.82
C GLY A 497 18.20 -1.85 35.01
N ILE A 498 18.63 -0.58 35.07
CA ILE A 498 17.72 0.56 35.31
C ILE A 498 17.19 1.10 33.97
N PHE A 499 15.87 0.99 33.75
CA PHE A 499 15.14 1.51 32.58
C PHE A 499 14.43 2.81 32.96
N ASN A 500 14.92 3.94 32.45
CA ASN A 500 14.37 5.28 32.77
C ASN A 500 13.25 5.73 31.83
N GLN A 501 13.08 5.06 30.68
CA GLN A 501 11.99 5.24 29.72
C GLN A 501 11.04 4.04 29.75
N PRO A 502 9.79 4.17 29.23
CA PRO A 502 8.85 3.05 29.20
C PRO A 502 9.37 1.87 28.37
N VAL A 503 9.18 0.65 28.88
CA VAL A 503 9.27 -0.57 28.08
C VAL A 503 7.91 -0.79 27.43
N VAL A 504 7.87 -0.87 26.10
CA VAL A 504 6.63 -1.04 25.33
C VAL A 504 6.64 -2.40 24.65
N VAL A 505 5.58 -3.16 24.86
CA VAL A 505 5.36 -4.44 24.18
C VAL A 505 4.20 -4.22 23.22
N ASP A 506 4.47 -4.25 21.91
CA ASP A 506 3.54 -3.84 20.85
C ASP A 506 3.34 -4.99 19.83
N LYS A 507 2.11 -5.25 19.38
CA LYS A 507 1.77 -6.29 18.38
C LYS A 507 2.38 -7.68 18.63
N MET A 508 1.87 -8.42 19.59
CA MET A 508 2.10 -9.87 19.59
C MET A 508 1.22 -10.56 18.54
N ALA A 509 1.59 -10.47 17.25
CA ALA A 509 0.78 -11.00 16.17
C ALA A 509 0.90 -12.53 16.04
N TYR A 510 -0.25 -13.22 15.99
CA TYR A 510 -0.38 -14.54 15.34
C TYR A 510 -0.64 -14.27 13.85
N ASP A 511 0.24 -14.75 12.97
CA ASP A 511 0.06 -14.56 11.54
C ASP A 511 -1.15 -15.38 11.03
N HIS A 512 -2.09 -14.71 10.35
CA HIS A 512 -3.21 -15.32 9.63
C HIS A 512 -2.94 -15.44 8.12
N GLY A 513 -1.69 -15.66 7.72
CA GLY A 513 -1.34 -16.09 6.36
C GLY A 513 -1.93 -17.47 6.04
N SER A 514 -3.07 -17.49 5.34
CA SER A 514 -3.64 -18.49 4.40
C SER A 514 -3.32 -19.99 4.46
N GLU A 515 -2.74 -20.56 5.51
CA GLU A 515 -2.58 -22.01 5.70
C GLU A 515 -3.28 -22.47 6.97
N ALA A 516 -3.93 -23.63 6.89
CA ALA A 516 -4.51 -24.29 8.05
C ALA A 516 -3.38 -24.68 9.03
N ILE A 517 -3.26 -23.94 10.13
CA ILE A 517 -2.35 -24.28 11.23
C ILE A 517 -2.83 -25.59 11.91
N PRO A 518 -1.95 -26.60 12.12
CA PRO A 518 -2.29 -27.81 12.87
C PRO A 518 -2.79 -27.50 14.29
N ASP A 519 -3.79 -28.23 14.78
CA ASP A 519 -4.50 -27.94 16.04
C ASP A 519 -3.62 -27.82 17.32
N TYR A 520 -2.35 -28.24 17.29
CA TYR A 520 -1.41 -28.08 18.41
C TYR A 520 -0.78 -26.67 18.52
N LEU A 521 -1.14 -25.74 17.62
CA LEU A 521 -0.65 -24.36 17.55
C LEU A 521 -1.79 -23.31 17.75
N LYS A 522 -2.86 -23.61 18.50
CA LYS A 522 -3.84 -22.60 18.97
C LYS A 522 -3.59 -22.27 20.48
N PRO A 523 -4.26 -21.27 21.08
CA PRO A 523 -3.81 -19.94 21.50
C PRO A 523 -3.25 -19.82 22.95
N ASP A 524 -2.50 -20.80 23.46
CA ASP A 524 -2.04 -20.80 24.87
C ASP A 524 -0.50 -20.80 25.02
N MET A 525 0.25 -20.02 24.25
CA MET A 525 1.72 -19.92 24.44
C MET A 525 2.07 -18.69 25.29
N PRO A 526 2.44 -18.84 26.58
CA PRO A 526 2.72 -17.70 27.45
C PRO A 526 4.04 -17.01 27.12
N LEU A 527 4.00 -15.68 27.14
CA LEU A 527 5.17 -14.83 27.30
C LEU A 527 5.39 -14.60 28.81
N ASP A 528 6.60 -14.84 29.31
CA ASP A 528 6.98 -14.58 30.70
C ASP A 528 7.90 -13.35 30.75
N ILE A 529 7.53 -12.31 31.51
CA ILE A 529 8.37 -11.13 31.77
C ILE A 529 8.81 -11.12 33.23
N THR A 530 10.11 -11.11 33.47
CA THR A 530 10.73 -11.03 34.80
C THR A 530 11.50 -9.72 34.95
N SER A 531 11.27 -8.99 36.05
CA SER A 531 11.90 -7.69 36.32
C SER A 531 12.60 -7.70 37.69
N ALA A 532 13.89 -7.35 37.72
CA ALA A 532 14.62 -7.15 38.98
C ALA A 532 14.14 -5.90 39.75
N PRO A 533 14.36 -5.79 41.07
CA PRO A 533 14.04 -4.57 41.84
C PRO A 533 14.64 -3.31 41.21
N ASN A 534 13.83 -2.26 41.05
CA ASN A 534 14.18 -0.99 40.40
C ASN A 534 14.57 -1.08 38.91
N ALA A 535 14.28 -2.21 38.25
CA ALA A 535 14.65 -2.34 36.84
C ALA A 535 13.70 -1.52 35.95
N ILE A 536 12.42 -1.90 35.92
CA ILE A 536 11.42 -1.27 35.06
C ILE A 536 10.58 -0.26 35.85
N LYS A 537 10.65 1.03 35.47
CA LYS A 537 9.75 2.07 36.01
C LYS A 537 8.35 2.04 35.39
N ARG A 538 8.25 1.76 34.09
CA ARG A 538 6.95 1.67 33.40
C ARG A 538 6.98 0.59 32.32
N LEU A 539 5.99 -0.30 32.38
CA LEU A 539 5.67 -1.29 31.36
C LEU A 539 4.33 -0.94 30.70
N GLU A 540 4.30 -0.79 29.39
CA GLU A 540 3.08 -0.57 28.60
C GLU A 540 2.87 -1.75 27.63
N ILE A 541 1.66 -2.32 27.66
CA ILE A 541 1.31 -3.54 26.91
C ILE A 541 0.18 -3.24 25.92
N TRP A 542 0.47 -3.44 24.64
CA TRP A 542 -0.41 -3.28 23.49
C TRP A 542 -0.41 -4.61 22.68
N ALA A 543 -1.14 -5.62 23.16
CA ALA A 543 -1.21 -6.97 22.57
C ALA A 543 -2.49 -7.21 21.72
N GLU A 544 -2.54 -8.32 20.95
CA GLU A 544 -3.75 -8.75 20.23
C GLU A 544 -4.63 -9.70 21.08
N ASN A 545 -5.92 -9.82 20.74
CA ASN A 545 -6.96 -10.44 21.58
C ASN A 545 -6.63 -11.89 22.04
N GLY A 546 -6.58 -12.12 23.36
CA GLY A 546 -6.70 -13.46 23.96
C GLY A 546 -5.41 -14.17 24.43
N GLN A 547 -4.24 -13.53 24.34
CA GLN A 547 -2.96 -14.11 24.76
C GLN A 547 -2.76 -14.21 26.28
N LEU A 548 -1.98 -15.20 26.72
CA LEU A 548 -1.53 -15.38 28.11
C LEU A 548 -0.17 -14.69 28.34
N LEU A 549 -0.07 -13.78 29.31
CA LEU A 549 1.16 -13.07 29.67
C LEU A 549 1.43 -13.24 31.17
N THR A 550 2.61 -13.73 31.56
CA THR A 550 3.01 -13.85 32.97
C THR A 550 4.00 -12.74 33.34
N LEU A 551 3.77 -12.02 34.44
CA LEU A 551 4.72 -11.08 35.02
C LEU A 551 5.29 -11.62 36.34
N ARG A 552 6.59 -11.42 36.57
CA ARG A 552 7.31 -11.78 37.81
C ARG A 552 8.25 -10.65 38.24
N GLY A 553 8.31 -10.32 39.54
CA GLY A 553 9.31 -9.40 40.08
C GLY A 553 8.78 -8.02 40.48
N TYR A 554 9.55 -6.94 40.26
CA TYR A 554 9.16 -5.58 40.70
C TYR A 554 8.77 -4.69 39.52
N PHE A 555 7.61 -4.04 39.62
CA PHE A 555 7.13 -3.07 38.64
C PHE A 555 6.55 -1.83 39.34
N GLU A 556 7.05 -0.64 39.01
CA GLU A 556 6.46 0.61 39.54
C GLU A 556 5.10 0.90 38.85
N GLN A 557 5.03 0.78 37.52
CA GLN A 557 3.78 1.00 36.78
C GLN A 557 3.60 -0.03 35.65
N VAL A 558 2.43 -0.67 35.60
CA VAL A 558 2.00 -1.55 34.51
C VAL A 558 0.72 -1.01 33.90
N LYS A 559 0.70 -0.78 32.58
CA LYS A 559 -0.48 -0.34 31.83
C LYS A 559 -0.83 -1.36 30.75
N VAL A 560 -2.07 -1.84 30.76
CA VAL A 560 -2.59 -2.80 29.79
C VAL A 560 -3.65 -2.12 28.93
N HIS A 561 -3.36 -1.95 27.64
CA HIS A 561 -4.21 -1.24 26.69
C HIS A 561 -5.12 -2.17 25.87
N SER A 562 -4.86 -3.48 25.90
CA SER A 562 -5.50 -4.49 25.04
C SER A 562 -6.27 -5.57 25.81
N ARG A 563 -7.04 -6.40 25.09
CA ARG A 563 -7.74 -7.57 25.66
C ARG A 563 -6.83 -8.80 25.75
N LEU A 564 -6.39 -9.15 26.96
CA LEU A 564 -5.47 -10.28 27.20
C LEU A 564 -5.73 -10.99 28.54
N ASN A 565 -5.12 -12.16 28.73
CA ASN A 565 -5.07 -12.88 30.01
C ASN A 565 -3.72 -12.61 30.69
N LEU A 566 -3.71 -11.84 31.78
CA LEU A 566 -2.52 -11.49 32.56
C LEU A 566 -2.41 -12.40 33.77
N VAL A 567 -1.24 -13.00 33.99
CA VAL A 567 -0.90 -13.74 35.22
C VAL A 567 0.17 -12.96 35.97
N LEU A 568 -0.12 -12.56 37.20
CA LEU A 568 0.85 -11.92 38.10
C LEU A 568 1.37 -12.99 39.06
N ASP A 569 2.61 -13.44 38.85
CA ASP A 569 3.16 -14.61 39.51
C ASP A 569 4.26 -14.23 40.53
N GLY A 570 3.83 -13.89 41.74
CA GLY A 570 4.70 -13.29 42.76
C GLY A 570 5.17 -11.87 42.42
N GLY A 571 5.96 -11.26 43.32
CA GLY A 571 6.53 -9.92 43.12
C GLY A 571 5.74 -8.76 43.76
N VAL A 572 6.14 -7.52 43.44
CA VAL A 572 5.54 -6.28 43.96
C VAL A 572 5.20 -5.35 42.80
N TYR A 573 3.95 -4.89 42.76
CA TYR A 573 3.42 -4.02 41.72
C TYR A 573 2.84 -2.76 42.38
N ASP A 574 3.45 -1.60 42.16
CA ASP A 574 3.01 -0.35 42.81
C ASP A 574 1.73 0.20 42.19
N GLU A 575 1.60 0.15 40.86
CA GLU A 575 0.39 0.54 40.13
C GLU A 575 0.12 -0.38 38.93
N ILE A 576 -1.11 -0.89 38.84
CA ILE A 576 -1.62 -1.61 37.66
C ILE A 576 -2.87 -0.89 37.15
N SER A 577 -2.83 -0.49 35.87
CA SER A 577 -3.94 0.15 35.17
C SER A 577 -4.42 -0.74 34.01
N LEU A 578 -5.66 -1.22 34.10
CA LEU A 578 -6.32 -2.00 33.06
C LEU A 578 -7.21 -1.08 32.23
N LEU A 579 -6.71 -0.64 31.08
CA LEU A 579 -7.35 0.30 30.18
C LEU A 579 -8.16 -0.40 29.06
N GLY A 580 -7.79 -1.64 28.71
CA GLY A 580 -8.59 -2.57 27.89
C GLY A 580 -9.30 -3.65 28.73
N ASP A 581 -10.06 -4.54 28.10
CA ASP A 581 -10.73 -5.67 28.76
C ASP A 581 -9.76 -6.84 29.01
N ALA A 582 -9.14 -6.91 30.18
CA ALA A 582 -8.22 -7.97 30.59
C ALA A 582 -8.85 -8.97 31.57
N GLY A 583 -8.45 -10.25 31.44
CA GLY A 583 -8.60 -11.25 32.49
C GLY A 583 -7.31 -11.30 33.31
N VAL A 584 -7.35 -10.95 34.60
CA VAL A 584 -6.14 -10.97 35.45
C VAL A 584 -6.24 -12.08 36.49
N SER A 585 -5.23 -12.94 36.54
CA SER A 585 -5.05 -13.97 37.57
C SER A 585 -3.82 -13.65 38.41
N VAL A 586 -3.93 -13.74 39.72
CA VAL A 586 -2.81 -13.45 40.64
C VAL A 586 -2.42 -14.73 41.35
N HIS A 587 -1.13 -15.08 41.33
CA HIS A 587 -0.56 -16.30 41.90
C HIS A 587 0.62 -15.96 42.85
N ASN A 588 1.05 -16.94 43.65
CA ASN A 588 2.31 -16.93 44.41
C ASN A 588 2.56 -15.68 45.29
N GLN A 589 1.54 -15.20 46.02
CA GLN A 589 1.66 -14.09 46.99
C GLN A 589 2.13 -12.74 46.40
N ALA A 590 1.81 -12.43 45.14
CA ALA A 590 2.06 -11.10 44.60
C ALA A 590 1.42 -9.99 45.44
N VAL A 591 2.15 -8.90 45.67
CA VAL A 591 1.70 -7.71 46.40
C VAL A 591 1.31 -6.63 45.41
N LEU A 592 0.06 -6.17 45.48
CA LEU A 592 -0.48 -5.11 44.63
C LEU A 592 -0.76 -3.88 45.50
N LYS A 593 -0.15 -2.73 45.23
CA LYS A 593 -0.47 -1.53 46.02
C LYS A 593 -1.72 -0.84 45.48
N ASN A 594 -1.69 -0.41 44.21
CA ASN A 594 -2.80 0.28 43.56
C ASN A 594 -3.27 -0.45 42.31
N VAL A 595 -4.57 -0.75 42.23
CA VAL A 595 -5.20 -1.37 41.05
C VAL A 595 -6.34 -0.50 40.54
N LEU A 596 -6.29 -0.14 39.26
CA LEU A 596 -7.34 0.59 38.55
C LEU A 596 -7.92 -0.28 37.43
N ALA A 597 -9.20 -0.62 37.52
CA ALA A 597 -9.91 -1.42 36.53
C ALA A 597 -11.21 -0.72 36.07
N ALA A 598 -11.44 -0.68 34.75
CA ALA A 598 -12.62 -0.08 34.12
C ALA A 598 -13.40 -1.11 33.25
N GLY A 599 -14.53 -0.75 32.64
CA GLY A 599 -15.14 -1.57 31.57
C GLY A 599 -15.69 -2.94 32.03
N THR A 600 -15.39 -4.03 31.30
CA THR A 600 -15.87 -5.40 31.59
C THR A 600 -14.79 -6.33 32.13
N ASN A 601 -13.67 -5.75 32.57
CA ASN A 601 -12.52 -6.45 33.14
C ASN A 601 -12.90 -7.55 34.15
N GLN A 602 -12.26 -8.72 34.06
CA GLN A 602 -12.39 -9.80 35.05
C GLN A 602 -11.11 -9.90 35.87
N LEU A 603 -11.20 -9.58 37.16
CA LEU A 603 -10.09 -9.69 38.10
C LEU A 603 -10.32 -10.90 38.99
N SER A 604 -9.54 -11.97 38.79
CA SER A 604 -9.55 -13.17 39.63
C SER A 604 -8.33 -13.18 40.56
N LEU A 605 -8.58 -12.95 41.85
CA LEU A 605 -7.56 -12.97 42.89
C LEU A 605 -7.55 -14.35 43.56
N THR A 606 -6.43 -15.05 43.45
CA THR A 606 -6.22 -16.37 44.03
C THR A 606 -4.90 -16.42 44.81
N GLN A 607 -4.78 -17.30 45.80
CA GLN A 607 -3.53 -17.60 46.51
C GLN A 607 -2.84 -16.40 47.19
N MET A 608 -3.46 -15.85 48.24
CA MET A 608 -2.87 -14.90 49.20
C MET A 608 -2.32 -13.59 48.59
N SER A 609 -3.13 -12.89 47.79
CA SER A 609 -2.80 -11.51 47.34
C SER A 609 -3.19 -10.46 48.39
N LYS A 610 -2.32 -9.46 48.60
CA LYS A 610 -2.62 -8.26 49.41
C LYS A 610 -2.79 -7.05 48.49
N ILE A 611 -3.92 -6.36 48.62
CA ILE A 611 -4.22 -5.10 47.91
C ILE A 611 -4.38 -3.96 48.91
N ASP A 612 -3.59 -2.90 48.77
CA ASP A 612 -3.72 -1.71 49.63
C ASP A 612 -4.89 -0.81 49.16
N HIS A 613 -5.02 -0.55 47.85
CA HIS A 613 -6.08 0.26 47.26
C HIS A 613 -6.59 -0.31 45.92
N LEU A 614 -7.92 -0.55 45.83
CA LEU A 614 -8.61 -1.03 44.64
C LEU A 614 -9.67 -0.04 44.18
N LYS A 615 -9.56 0.46 42.95
CA LYS A 615 -10.60 1.30 42.34
C LYS A 615 -11.20 0.61 41.12
N ILE A 616 -12.51 0.42 41.16
CA ILE A 616 -13.29 -0.19 40.09
C ILE A 616 -14.27 0.84 39.51
N THR A 617 -14.28 0.97 38.19
CA THR A 617 -15.29 1.76 37.46
C THR A 617 -15.98 0.89 36.40
N GLY A 618 -17.24 1.18 36.06
CA GLY A 618 -17.98 0.40 35.05
C GLY A 618 -18.52 -0.95 35.58
N ASN A 619 -18.44 -2.00 34.76
CA ASN A 619 -19.03 -3.34 34.99
C ASN A 619 -17.98 -4.42 35.33
N ALA A 620 -16.81 -4.05 35.85
CA ALA A 620 -15.74 -5.01 36.11
C ALA A 620 -16.14 -6.03 37.20
N VAL A 621 -15.78 -7.30 37.00
CA VAL A 621 -16.08 -8.39 37.92
C VAL A 621 -14.84 -8.74 38.72
N LEU A 622 -14.89 -8.53 40.03
CA LEU A 622 -13.89 -9.03 40.97
C LEU A 622 -14.32 -10.40 41.50
N ARG A 623 -13.44 -11.40 41.40
CA ARG A 623 -13.51 -12.72 42.05
C ARG A 623 -12.34 -12.84 43.03
N THR A 624 -12.62 -13.32 44.24
CA THR A 624 -11.60 -13.52 45.29
C THR A 624 -11.66 -14.94 45.83
N ASP A 625 -10.61 -15.39 46.53
CA ASP A 625 -10.62 -16.60 47.33
C ASP A 625 -10.58 -16.32 48.85
N ALA A 626 -10.56 -17.38 49.65
CA ALA A 626 -10.54 -17.30 51.12
C ALA A 626 -9.31 -16.61 51.73
N HIS A 627 -8.28 -16.41 50.91
CA HIS A 627 -6.95 -16.02 51.34
C HIS A 627 -6.58 -14.60 50.88
N THR A 628 -7.45 -13.95 50.12
CA THR A 628 -7.23 -12.61 49.57
C THR A 628 -7.69 -11.50 50.54
N SER A 629 -6.91 -10.43 50.68
CA SER A 629 -7.28 -9.24 51.48
C SER A 629 -7.16 -7.94 50.69
N VAL A 630 -8.24 -7.15 50.67
CA VAL A 630 -8.29 -5.79 50.09
C VAL A 630 -8.52 -4.78 51.23
N ALA A 631 -7.54 -3.90 51.47
CA ALA A 631 -7.57 -2.95 52.57
C ALA A 631 -8.56 -1.79 52.33
N HIS A 632 -8.57 -1.24 51.12
CA HIS A 632 -9.51 -0.18 50.70
C HIS A 632 -10.01 -0.43 49.27
N ALA A 633 -11.33 -0.47 49.09
CA ALA A 633 -11.99 -0.67 47.80
C ALA A 633 -13.06 0.41 47.53
N GLU A 634 -13.00 1.01 46.34
CA GLU A 634 -13.96 2.02 45.84
C GLU A 634 -14.57 1.57 44.51
N ALA A 635 -15.89 1.72 44.36
CA ALA A 635 -16.61 1.35 43.14
C ALA A 635 -17.51 2.50 42.65
N ALA A 636 -17.47 2.81 41.36
CA ALA A 636 -18.36 3.78 40.71
C ALA A 636 -19.05 3.14 39.48
N GLY A 637 -20.33 2.77 39.60
CA GLY A 637 -21.11 2.16 38.52
C GLY A 637 -22.18 1.16 39.00
N THR A 638 -23.11 0.79 38.11
CA THR A 638 -24.21 -0.17 38.34
C THR A 638 -23.86 -1.57 37.83
N GLN A 639 -22.98 -2.31 38.52
CA GLN A 639 -22.97 -3.79 38.61
C GLN A 639 -21.87 -4.24 39.59
N SER A 640 -22.06 -5.40 40.23
CA SER A 640 -21.54 -5.69 41.57
C SER A 640 -20.27 -6.56 41.62
N VAL A 641 -19.50 -6.38 42.70
CA VAL A 641 -18.38 -7.21 43.16
C VAL A 641 -18.86 -8.62 43.56
N MET A 642 -18.23 -9.69 43.06
CA MET A 642 -18.56 -11.08 43.41
C MET A 642 -17.42 -11.73 44.22
N SER A 643 -17.41 -11.53 45.54
CA SER A 643 -16.38 -12.12 46.40
C SER A 643 -16.55 -13.64 46.56
N GLY A 644 -15.46 -14.39 46.46
CA GLY A 644 -15.31 -15.68 47.14
C GLY A 644 -14.50 -15.49 48.42
N TYR A 645 -15.06 -15.88 49.56
CA TYR A 645 -14.41 -16.22 50.84
C TYR A 645 -13.39 -15.25 51.54
N GLY A 646 -12.99 -14.09 50.99
CA GLY A 646 -11.90 -13.21 51.48
C GLY A 646 -12.29 -12.04 52.41
N THR A 647 -11.36 -11.09 52.67
CA THR A 647 -11.62 -9.85 53.45
C THR A 647 -11.56 -8.60 52.60
N VAL A 648 -12.63 -7.80 52.55
CA VAL A 648 -12.70 -6.52 51.81
C VAL A 648 -13.13 -5.41 52.76
N ASN A 649 -12.38 -4.29 52.80
CA ASN A 649 -12.64 -3.16 53.72
C ASN A 649 -12.80 -3.61 55.19
N GLY A 650 -12.05 -4.63 55.61
CA GLY A 650 -12.12 -5.22 56.95
C GLY A 650 -13.28 -6.18 57.21
N ILE A 651 -14.14 -6.47 56.22
CA ILE A 651 -15.27 -7.40 56.33
C ILE A 651 -14.87 -8.78 55.78
N ARG A 652 -15.00 -9.82 56.60
CA ARG A 652 -14.75 -11.22 56.21
C ARG A 652 -15.99 -11.85 55.56
N LEU A 653 -15.84 -12.39 54.36
CA LEU A 653 -16.93 -12.93 53.54
C LEU A 653 -16.89 -14.45 53.63
N ASN A 654 -17.99 -15.10 54.08
CA ASN A 654 -18.01 -16.55 54.36
C ASN A 654 -18.83 -17.36 53.33
N SER A 655 -19.36 -16.72 52.29
CA SER A 655 -20.08 -17.35 51.16
C SER A 655 -20.12 -16.39 49.96
N PRO A 656 -20.38 -16.85 48.73
CA PRO A 656 -20.59 -15.96 47.58
C PRO A 656 -21.82 -15.08 47.85
N GLN A 657 -21.59 -13.81 48.14
CA GLN A 657 -22.64 -12.83 48.42
C GLN A 657 -22.35 -11.58 47.58
N PHE A 658 -23.41 -10.97 47.06
CA PHE A 658 -23.33 -9.59 46.59
C PHE A 658 -23.09 -8.72 47.82
N VAL A 659 -21.90 -8.11 47.95
CA VAL A 659 -21.64 -7.16 49.04
C VAL A 659 -22.17 -5.80 48.58
N PRO A 660 -23.23 -5.26 49.21
CA PRO A 660 -23.67 -3.91 48.91
C PRO A 660 -22.60 -2.96 49.44
N VAL A 661 -21.96 -2.23 48.54
CA VAL A 661 -21.29 -0.98 48.90
C VAL A 661 -22.40 -0.03 49.41
N PRO A 662 -22.22 0.72 50.51
CA PRO A 662 -23.29 1.54 51.08
C PRO A 662 -23.99 2.41 50.02
N GLY A 663 -25.26 2.07 49.68
CA GLY A 663 -26.07 2.83 48.72
C GLY A 663 -26.95 2.05 47.72
N ALA A 664 -26.87 0.72 47.60
CA ALA A 664 -27.65 -0.03 46.60
C ALA A 664 -28.99 -0.60 47.14
N LYS A 665 -30.10 -0.45 46.39
CA LYS A 665 -31.44 -1.01 46.69
C LYS A 665 -31.57 -2.47 46.24
N GLU A 666 -32.15 -3.33 47.09
CA GLU A 666 -32.48 -4.74 46.76
C GLU A 666 -33.82 -4.87 46.02
N PHE A 667 -33.91 -5.81 45.07
CA PHE A 667 -35.19 -6.28 44.50
C PHE A 667 -35.22 -7.81 44.32
N THR A 668 -36.34 -8.42 44.71
CA THR A 668 -36.65 -9.86 44.57
C THR A 668 -37.28 -10.13 43.20
N ALA A 669 -36.82 -11.17 42.48
CA ALA A 669 -37.13 -11.33 41.07
C ALA A 669 -37.48 -12.75 40.58
N VAL A 670 -38.57 -12.86 39.79
CA VAL A 670 -38.95 -14.06 39.03
C VAL A 670 -38.23 -14.02 37.68
N SER A 671 -37.51 -15.09 37.32
CA SER A 671 -36.54 -15.09 36.20
C SER A 671 -37.08 -15.72 34.95
N TYR A 672 -37.12 -14.91 33.88
CA TYR A 672 -37.42 -15.34 32.51
C TYR A 672 -36.20 -15.03 31.62
N ALA A 673 -35.89 -15.92 30.69
CA ALA A 673 -34.86 -15.71 29.66
C ALA A 673 -35.54 -15.44 28.31
N ILE A 674 -34.90 -14.65 27.46
CA ILE A 674 -35.32 -14.44 26.07
C ILE A 674 -34.40 -15.27 25.17
N ALA A 675 -34.98 -16.05 24.26
CA ALA A 675 -34.29 -16.67 23.14
C ALA A 675 -34.64 -15.89 21.87
N VAL A 676 -33.64 -15.60 21.03
CA VAL A 676 -33.84 -14.86 19.78
C VAL A 676 -33.34 -15.72 18.63
N ASP A 677 -34.23 -16.10 17.72
CA ASP A 677 -33.90 -16.90 16.55
C ASP A 677 -34.17 -16.10 15.27
N PRO A 678 -33.21 -16.00 14.32
CA PRO A 678 -33.48 -15.38 13.03
C PRO A 678 -34.42 -16.27 12.20
N GLU A 679 -35.46 -15.68 11.58
CA GLU A 679 -36.36 -16.41 10.70
C GLU A 679 -35.75 -16.53 9.29
N GLY A 680 -34.79 -17.45 9.12
CA GLY A 680 -34.22 -17.77 7.82
C GLY A 680 -32.70 -17.95 7.86
N THR A 681 -31.96 -16.85 7.66
CA THR A 681 -30.50 -16.88 7.60
C THR A 681 -29.88 -16.93 9.01
N PRO A 682 -28.87 -17.78 9.26
CA PRO A 682 -28.23 -17.88 10.59
C PRO A 682 -27.39 -16.64 10.94
N TYR A 683 -27.04 -15.82 9.94
CA TYR A 683 -26.28 -14.58 10.09
C TYR A 683 -27.06 -13.42 9.46
N PRO A 684 -27.80 -12.64 10.26
CA PRO A 684 -28.47 -11.44 9.77
C PRO A 684 -27.47 -10.39 9.28
N VAL A 685 -27.88 -9.62 8.27
CA VAL A 685 -27.00 -8.75 7.45
C VAL A 685 -27.35 -7.27 7.67
N ALA A 686 -26.34 -6.43 7.89
CA ALA A 686 -26.52 -4.97 7.98
C ALA A 686 -27.01 -4.39 6.64
N GLY A 687 -27.92 -3.43 6.70
CA GLY A 687 -28.58 -2.81 5.54
C GLY A 687 -29.85 -3.54 5.08
N GLU A 688 -30.12 -4.75 5.59
CA GLU A 688 -31.31 -5.56 5.23
C GLU A 688 -32.33 -5.63 6.39
N VAL A 689 -33.56 -6.03 6.05
CA VAL A 689 -34.62 -6.34 7.04
C VAL A 689 -34.40 -7.75 7.56
N ASN A 690 -34.05 -7.87 8.84
CA ASN A 690 -33.80 -9.14 9.50
C ASN A 690 -34.98 -9.49 10.43
N PRO A 691 -35.87 -10.42 10.03
CA PRO A 691 -36.97 -10.88 10.88
C PRO A 691 -36.44 -11.80 12.00
N LEU A 692 -36.82 -11.49 13.24
CA LEU A 692 -36.42 -12.19 14.45
C LEU A 692 -37.67 -12.73 15.19
N MET A 693 -37.56 -13.96 15.69
CA MET A 693 -38.54 -14.56 16.59
C MET A 693 -38.01 -14.53 18.03
N LEU A 694 -38.71 -13.79 18.90
CA LEU A 694 -38.46 -13.73 20.33
C LEU A 694 -39.29 -14.80 21.04
N THR A 695 -38.65 -15.64 21.86
CA THR A 695 -39.34 -16.63 22.68
C THR A 695 -38.97 -16.45 24.16
N LEU A 696 -39.98 -16.21 25.00
CA LEU A 696 -39.81 -16.19 26.45
C LEU A 696 -39.70 -17.59 27.00
N LYS A 697 -38.65 -17.84 27.79
CA LYS A 697 -38.38 -19.10 28.47
C LYS A 697 -38.52 -18.92 29.98
N ASP A 698 -39.22 -19.85 30.63
CA ASP A 698 -39.27 -19.94 32.09
C ASP A 698 -37.95 -20.46 32.68
N LYS A 699 -37.86 -20.57 34.01
CA LYS A 699 -36.68 -21.11 34.71
C LYS A 699 -36.31 -22.55 34.31
N ALA A 700 -37.22 -23.30 33.69
CA ALA A 700 -36.99 -24.66 33.21
C ALA A 700 -36.60 -24.69 31.72
N GLY A 701 -36.46 -23.53 31.06
CA GLY A 701 -36.14 -23.43 29.63
C GLY A 701 -37.32 -23.71 28.70
N LYS A 702 -38.54 -23.83 29.23
CA LYS A 702 -39.76 -24.05 28.43
C LYS A 702 -40.36 -22.72 28.02
N THR A 703 -41.00 -22.68 26.84
CA THR A 703 -41.71 -21.48 26.40
C THR A 703 -42.81 -21.10 27.39
N ALA A 704 -42.76 -19.87 27.90
CA ALA A 704 -43.72 -19.30 28.85
C ALA A 704 -45.03 -18.95 28.13
N ALA A 705 -45.78 -19.99 27.75
CA ALA A 705 -47.00 -19.88 26.93
C ALA A 705 -48.15 -19.13 27.62
N ASP A 706 -48.03 -18.90 28.91
CA ASP A 706 -48.93 -18.09 29.74
C ASP A 706 -48.71 -16.58 29.55
N VAL A 707 -47.56 -16.15 29.05
CA VAL A 707 -47.26 -14.73 28.83
C VAL A 707 -47.91 -14.24 27.53
N ASN A 708 -48.88 -13.34 27.68
CA ASN A 708 -49.58 -12.67 26.58
C ASN A 708 -49.67 -11.16 26.86
N GLY A 709 -49.56 -10.33 25.81
CA GLY A 709 -49.68 -8.88 25.90
C GLY A 709 -48.41 -8.11 25.52
N VAL A 710 -48.44 -6.80 25.71
CA VAL A 710 -47.36 -5.89 25.30
C VAL A 710 -46.28 -5.83 26.39
N LEU A 711 -45.03 -6.11 26.01
CA LEU A 711 -43.85 -5.90 26.83
C LEU A 711 -42.90 -4.91 26.15
N GLU A 712 -42.12 -4.19 26.94
CA GLU A 712 -41.12 -3.27 26.40
C GLU A 712 -39.82 -4.01 26.08
N LEU A 713 -39.33 -3.92 24.85
CA LEU A 713 -38.05 -4.49 24.42
C LEU A 713 -37.05 -3.36 24.19
N THR A 714 -35.95 -3.39 24.93
CA THR A 714 -34.77 -2.55 24.71
C THR A 714 -33.76 -3.27 23.81
N VAL A 715 -33.37 -2.65 22.70
CA VAL A 715 -32.29 -3.10 21.80
C VAL A 715 -31.08 -2.17 21.96
N ALA A 716 -29.91 -2.72 22.30
CA ALA A 716 -28.70 -1.97 22.64
C ALA A 716 -27.42 -2.60 22.03
N ASN A 717 -26.28 -1.92 22.20
CA ASN A 717 -25.00 -2.28 21.57
C ASN A 717 -25.03 -2.22 20.03
N VAL A 718 -25.73 -1.21 19.51
CA VAL A 718 -25.85 -0.96 18.06
C VAL A 718 -24.80 0.05 17.63
N ILE A 719 -23.89 -0.30 16.72
CA ILE A 719 -22.85 0.59 16.19
C ILE A 719 -23.50 1.64 15.28
N GLU A 720 -23.05 2.88 15.42
CA GLU A 720 -23.48 4.03 14.65
C GLU A 720 -22.86 3.92 13.27
N ALA A 721 -23.68 4.08 12.25
CA ALA A 721 -23.21 4.18 10.88
C ALA A 721 -22.55 5.54 10.63
N GLY A 722 -21.76 5.63 9.56
CA GLY A 722 -21.02 6.85 9.22
C GLY A 722 -21.86 8.11 9.00
N ASP A 723 -23.19 7.98 8.90
CA ASP A 723 -24.17 9.07 8.77
C ASP A 723 -24.86 9.46 10.10
N GLY A 724 -24.41 8.91 11.23
CA GLY A 724 -24.98 9.18 12.56
C GLY A 724 -26.26 8.41 12.87
N THR A 725 -26.62 7.42 12.04
CA THR A 725 -27.81 6.60 12.22
C THR A 725 -27.48 5.18 12.67
N TYR A 726 -28.42 4.50 13.31
CA TYR A 726 -28.18 3.19 13.95
C TYR A 726 -29.00 2.05 13.33
N GLY A 727 -29.98 2.36 12.48
CA GLY A 727 -30.95 1.42 11.93
C GLY A 727 -32.36 1.60 12.50
N SER A 728 -33.19 0.55 12.45
CA SER A 728 -34.59 0.60 12.92
C SER A 728 -35.11 -0.73 13.46
N VAL A 729 -36.11 -0.68 14.34
CA VAL A 729 -36.83 -1.84 14.87
C VAL A 729 -38.31 -1.69 14.56
N ASN A 730 -38.90 -2.64 13.83
CA ASN A 730 -40.28 -2.55 13.32
C ASN A 730 -40.58 -1.23 12.59
N GLY A 731 -39.57 -0.64 11.93
CA GLY A 731 -39.65 0.65 11.24
C GLY A 731 -39.48 1.88 12.12
N ALA A 732 -39.35 1.74 13.45
CA ALA A 732 -38.99 2.84 14.33
C ALA A 732 -37.46 3.01 14.37
N ALA A 733 -36.96 4.21 14.06
CA ALA A 733 -35.53 4.50 14.04
C ALA A 733 -34.89 4.29 15.43
N ILE A 734 -33.71 3.67 15.47
CA ILE A 734 -32.89 3.56 16.68
C ILE A 734 -32.23 4.93 16.91
N THR A 735 -32.64 5.66 17.94
CA THR A 735 -32.15 7.01 18.25
C THR A 735 -31.42 7.03 19.60
N GLY A 736 -30.21 7.59 19.67
CA GLY A 736 -29.49 7.78 20.94
C GLY A 736 -28.11 8.44 20.74
N THR A 737 -27.60 9.09 21.79
CA THR A 737 -26.25 9.71 21.84
C THR A 737 -25.25 8.88 22.64
N ASP A 738 -25.70 7.75 23.22
CA ASP A 738 -24.92 6.81 24.04
C ASP A 738 -25.26 5.38 23.59
N TYR A 739 -24.29 4.66 23.04
CA TYR A 739 -24.41 3.29 22.50
C TYR A 739 -24.97 2.23 23.50
N THR A 740 -25.02 2.58 24.79
CA THR A 740 -25.46 1.73 25.91
C THR A 740 -26.92 1.91 26.32
N ALA A 741 -27.59 3.00 25.92
CA ALA A 741 -28.94 3.31 26.40
C ALA A 741 -30.04 2.48 25.70
N GLY A 742 -29.84 2.12 24.43
CA GLY A 742 -30.74 1.32 23.60
C GLY A 742 -32.11 1.95 23.29
N ILE A 743 -32.78 1.48 22.25
CA ILE A 743 -34.17 1.90 21.96
C ILE A 743 -35.15 0.96 22.66
N THR A 744 -36.14 1.52 23.35
CA THR A 744 -37.23 0.74 23.96
C THR A 744 -38.46 0.80 23.07
N ILE A 745 -38.93 -0.34 22.57
CA ILE A 745 -40.15 -0.46 21.77
C ILE A 745 -41.17 -1.42 22.43
N PRO A 746 -42.48 -1.17 22.31
CA PRO A 746 -43.49 -2.13 22.71
C PRO A 746 -43.54 -3.31 21.72
N VAL A 747 -43.50 -4.53 22.25
CA VAL A 747 -43.58 -5.78 21.49
C VAL A 747 -44.72 -6.63 22.06
N THR A 748 -45.62 -7.09 21.20
CA THR A 748 -46.76 -7.92 21.62
C THR A 748 -46.37 -9.40 21.60
N PHE A 749 -46.44 -10.04 22.76
CA PHE A 749 -46.25 -11.47 22.91
C PHE A 749 -47.59 -12.20 22.86
N GLU A 750 -47.64 -13.28 22.08
CA GLU A 750 -48.73 -14.25 22.04
C GLU A 750 -48.15 -15.62 22.37
N GLN A 751 -48.66 -16.25 23.43
CA GLN A 751 -48.19 -17.54 23.96
C GLN A 751 -46.66 -17.56 24.17
N GLY A 752 -46.11 -16.49 24.72
CA GLY A 752 -44.68 -16.36 25.01
C GLY A 752 -43.79 -16.17 23.77
N LYS A 753 -44.35 -15.85 22.59
CA LYS A 753 -43.60 -15.56 21.37
C LYS A 753 -43.95 -14.20 20.76
N ALA A 754 -42.98 -13.54 20.12
CA ALA A 754 -43.20 -12.30 19.40
C ALA A 754 -42.27 -12.16 18.17
N ARG A 755 -42.73 -11.50 17.12
CA ARG A 755 -41.92 -11.17 15.93
C ARG A 755 -41.42 -9.73 15.95
N VAL A 756 -40.17 -9.54 15.54
CA VAL A 756 -39.53 -8.22 15.42
C VAL A 756 -38.70 -8.15 14.15
N ASN A 757 -38.82 -7.07 13.38
CA ASN A 757 -38.00 -6.79 12.20
C ASN A 757 -36.89 -5.80 12.57
N LEU A 758 -35.63 -6.24 12.49
CA LEU A 758 -34.48 -5.40 12.80
C LEU A 758 -33.72 -5.03 11.53
N VAL A 759 -33.42 -3.75 11.36
CA VAL A 759 -32.48 -3.22 10.36
C VAL A 759 -31.34 -2.57 11.13
N LEU A 760 -30.10 -2.97 10.85
CA LEU A 760 -28.90 -2.30 11.37
C LEU A 760 -28.21 -1.59 10.22
N ASN A 761 -27.78 -0.35 10.42
CA ASN A 761 -27.03 0.36 9.40
C ASN A 761 -25.54 -0.06 9.45
N HIS A 762 -24.79 0.15 8.37
CA HIS A 762 -23.37 -0.26 8.29
C HIS A 762 -22.51 0.55 9.29
N GLY A 763 -22.08 -0.08 10.38
CA GLY A 763 -21.41 0.58 11.52
C GLY A 763 -19.97 1.05 11.26
N LYS A 764 -19.55 2.11 11.96
CA LYS A 764 -18.17 2.62 12.02
C LYS A 764 -17.29 1.69 12.87
N GLY A 765 -16.79 0.59 12.30
CA GLY A 765 -15.91 -0.36 12.99
C GLY A 765 -14.45 0.14 13.10
N PRO A 766 -13.73 -0.16 14.19
CA PRO A 766 -12.27 0.01 14.26
C PRO A 766 -11.62 -1.19 13.54
N THR A 767 -10.68 -0.92 12.64
CA THR A 767 -9.84 -1.90 11.92
C THR A 767 -10.50 -2.73 10.80
N GLY A 768 -10.23 -2.32 9.56
CA GLY A 768 -9.45 -3.09 8.56
C GLY A 768 -9.94 -4.43 8.01
N ASP A 769 -10.90 -5.12 8.61
CA ASP A 769 -11.27 -6.49 8.20
C ASP A 769 -12.62 -6.57 7.47
N ALA A 770 -12.74 -7.48 6.49
CA ALA A 770 -13.83 -7.50 5.51
C ALA A 770 -15.21 -7.86 6.08
N ARG A 771 -15.29 -8.39 7.32
CA ARG A 771 -16.53 -8.64 8.08
C ARG A 771 -16.23 -8.64 9.58
N VAL A 772 -16.87 -7.75 10.32
CA VAL A 772 -16.86 -7.70 11.78
C VAL A 772 -18.15 -8.34 12.30
N GLU A 773 -18.07 -9.26 13.26
CA GLU A 773 -19.24 -9.74 14.00
C GLU A 773 -19.62 -8.71 15.08
N GLN A 774 -20.80 -8.10 14.95
CA GLN A 774 -21.36 -7.21 15.97
C GLN A 774 -22.33 -7.99 16.87
N GLU A 775 -22.11 -7.92 18.18
CA GLU A 775 -23.04 -8.44 19.18
C GLU A 775 -24.13 -7.41 19.49
N VAL A 776 -25.40 -7.73 19.24
CA VAL A 776 -26.55 -6.87 19.60
C VAL A 776 -27.28 -7.46 20.80
N TRP A 777 -27.62 -6.61 21.77
CA TRP A 777 -28.25 -7.02 23.02
C TRP A 777 -29.75 -6.74 23.02
N PHE A 778 -30.53 -7.74 23.45
CA PHE A 778 -31.97 -7.63 23.64
C PHE A 778 -32.31 -7.77 25.12
N THR A 779 -32.99 -6.77 25.68
CA THR A 779 -33.43 -6.74 27.08
C THR A 779 -34.91 -6.40 27.15
N LEU A 780 -35.75 -7.25 27.74
CA LEU A 780 -37.15 -6.88 27.99
C LEU A 780 -37.26 -6.00 29.25
N LYS A 781 -38.29 -5.19 29.41
CA LYS A 781 -38.60 -4.44 30.62
C LYS A 781 -40.01 -4.81 31.11
N GLY A 782 -40.20 -4.83 32.43
CA GLY A 782 -41.49 -5.11 33.07
C GLY A 782 -41.66 -6.52 33.67
N LEU A 783 -40.65 -7.39 33.56
CA LEU A 783 -40.61 -8.69 34.26
C LEU A 783 -39.44 -8.70 35.24
N THR A 784 -39.63 -9.25 36.43
CA THR A 784 -38.76 -8.95 37.58
C THR A 784 -37.34 -9.50 37.47
N SER A 785 -37.00 -10.45 36.59
CA SER A 785 -35.62 -10.63 36.15
C SER A 785 -35.52 -11.02 34.69
N LEU A 786 -34.51 -10.44 34.04
CA LEU A 786 -34.35 -10.37 32.61
C LEU A 786 -33.06 -11.10 32.24
N GLY A 787 -33.16 -12.12 31.40
CA GLY A 787 -32.00 -12.58 30.63
C GLY A 787 -31.70 -11.57 29.52
N SER A 788 -30.46 -11.09 29.43
CA SER A 788 -29.95 -10.51 28.19
C SER A 788 -29.64 -11.65 27.23
N HIS A 789 -30.02 -11.49 25.97
CA HIS A 789 -29.63 -12.41 24.91
C HIS A 789 -28.86 -11.65 23.84
N THR A 790 -27.79 -12.27 23.38
CA THR A 790 -26.87 -11.69 22.40
C THR A 790 -27.05 -12.39 21.07
N LEU A 791 -27.27 -11.61 20.01
CA LEU A 791 -27.19 -12.10 18.64
C LEU A 791 -25.99 -11.48 17.94
N ARG A 792 -25.37 -12.25 17.05
CA ARG A 792 -24.25 -11.80 16.23
C ARG A 792 -24.70 -11.45 14.82
N PHE A 793 -24.30 -10.28 14.36
CA PHE A 793 -24.57 -9.75 13.02
C PHE A 793 -23.27 -9.60 12.25
N GLN A 794 -23.28 -9.85 10.93
CA GLN A 794 -22.12 -9.51 10.09
C GLN A 794 -22.23 -8.05 9.64
N VAL A 795 -21.20 -7.25 9.96
CA VAL A 795 -21.10 -5.82 9.64
C VAL A 795 -19.81 -5.58 8.83
N ALA A 796 -19.87 -4.80 7.74
CA ALA A 796 -18.67 -4.47 6.96
C ALA A 796 -17.88 -3.31 7.62
N GLY A 797 -16.57 -3.47 7.87
CA GLY A 797 -15.69 -2.46 8.48
C GLY A 797 -15.02 -1.50 7.47
N TYR A 798 -14.69 -0.28 7.91
CA TYR A 798 -14.14 0.84 7.11
C TYR A 798 -12.60 0.93 7.25
N ARG A 799 -11.82 1.21 6.19
CA ARG A 799 -10.37 1.48 6.32
C ARG A 799 -10.07 2.96 6.66
N GLY A 800 -9.15 3.19 7.60
CA GLY A 800 -8.56 4.51 7.90
C GLY A 800 -7.20 4.69 7.21
N TYR A 801 -6.80 5.96 7.04
CA TYR A 801 -5.58 6.43 6.36
C TYR A 801 -4.29 5.91 6.96
N SER A 802 -3.28 5.81 6.11
CA SER A 802 -2.02 5.17 6.44
C SER A 802 -0.87 6.16 6.73
N HIS A 803 -0.99 7.46 6.42
CA HIS A 803 0.16 8.39 6.44
C HIS A 803 -0.18 9.87 6.72
N GLY A 804 0.58 10.50 7.65
CA GLY A 804 0.55 11.95 7.94
C GLY A 804 -0.39 12.38 9.08
N LYS A 805 -0.28 13.64 9.53
CA LYS A 805 -1.09 14.24 10.64
C LYS A 805 -2.05 15.34 10.20
N GLY A 806 -2.17 15.58 8.88
CA GLY A 806 -3.04 16.65 8.35
C GLY A 806 -2.55 18.07 8.63
N THR A 807 -1.31 18.25 9.08
CA THR A 807 -0.71 19.57 9.36
C THR A 807 0.13 20.04 8.17
N GLU A 808 0.49 21.33 8.11
CA GLU A 808 1.31 21.85 7.01
C GLU A 808 2.69 21.17 6.88
N ALA A 809 3.32 20.83 8.02
CA ALA A 809 4.61 20.17 8.07
C ALA A 809 4.51 18.65 7.87
N ASP A 810 3.31 18.09 8.04
CA ASP A 810 3.04 16.65 8.02
C ASP A 810 1.61 16.42 7.49
N PRO A 811 1.37 16.65 6.19
CA PRO A 811 0.06 16.57 5.58
C PRO A 811 -0.43 15.12 5.47
N TYR A 812 -1.74 14.92 5.40
CA TYR A 812 -2.27 13.58 5.09
C TYR A 812 -1.91 13.18 3.67
N ILE A 813 -1.34 11.99 3.50
CA ILE A 813 -0.95 11.46 2.19
C ILE A 813 -1.97 10.40 1.76
N ILE A 814 -2.69 10.67 0.67
CA ILE A 814 -3.82 9.87 0.19
C ILE A 814 -3.40 9.05 -1.04
N PHE A 815 -3.60 7.73 -0.99
CA PHE A 815 -3.23 6.81 -2.07
C PHE A 815 -4.43 6.17 -2.76
N THR A 816 -5.60 6.10 -2.10
CA THR A 816 -6.74 5.33 -2.60
C THR A 816 -8.06 6.11 -2.59
N ALA A 817 -9.04 5.61 -3.35
CA ALA A 817 -10.40 6.15 -3.37
C ALA A 817 -11.10 6.07 -2.00
N GLU A 818 -10.82 5.00 -1.26
CA GLU A 818 -11.34 4.78 0.08
C GLU A 818 -10.78 5.77 1.08
N GLU A 819 -9.46 6.01 1.05
CA GLU A 819 -8.81 7.04 1.86
C GLU A 819 -9.32 8.44 1.48
N LEU A 820 -9.40 8.79 0.20
CA LEU A 820 -9.97 10.08 -0.21
C LEU A 820 -11.41 10.24 0.31
N ASN A 821 -12.22 9.19 0.18
CA ASN A 821 -13.60 9.21 0.63
C ASN A 821 -13.71 9.35 2.14
N ALA A 822 -12.76 8.82 2.90
CA ALA A 822 -12.77 8.91 4.35
C ALA A 822 -12.66 10.37 4.84
N LEU A 823 -12.20 11.33 4.01
CA LEU A 823 -11.90 12.71 4.48
C LEU A 823 -13.15 13.39 5.04
N ARG A 824 -14.31 13.03 4.50
CA ARG A 824 -15.62 13.51 4.96
C ARG A 824 -15.93 13.20 6.42
N TYR A 825 -15.19 12.31 7.07
CA TYR A 825 -15.42 11.92 8.47
C TYR A 825 -14.52 12.66 9.47
N HIS A 826 -13.61 13.53 9.02
CA HIS A 826 -12.77 14.40 9.87
C HIS A 826 -13.44 15.75 10.11
N VAL A 827 -14.67 15.74 10.62
CA VAL A 827 -15.47 16.97 10.83
C VAL A 827 -14.96 17.83 12.00
N ASP A 828 -14.24 17.21 12.95
CA ASP A 828 -13.67 17.89 14.12
C ASP A 828 -12.29 18.50 13.85
N GLU A 829 -11.58 18.00 12.83
CA GLU A 829 -10.30 18.54 12.40
C GLU A 829 -10.53 19.75 11.49
N LYS A 830 -9.78 20.82 11.74
CA LYS A 830 -9.90 22.08 11.01
C LYS A 830 -8.63 22.34 10.22
N ASP A 831 -8.81 22.92 9.04
CA ASP A 831 -7.72 23.38 8.19
C ASP A 831 -6.70 22.27 7.84
N MET A 832 -7.18 21.10 7.42
CA MET A 832 -6.32 19.97 7.04
C MET A 832 -5.50 20.25 5.77
N TYR A 833 -4.26 19.76 5.76
CA TYR A 833 -3.37 19.76 4.60
C TYR A 833 -3.34 18.36 3.99
N ILE A 834 -3.68 18.26 2.72
CA ILE A 834 -3.82 16.99 1.99
C ILE A 834 -2.83 16.96 0.82
N GLU A 835 -2.12 15.85 0.68
CA GLU A 835 -1.31 15.53 -0.49
C GLU A 835 -1.74 14.19 -1.08
N LEU A 836 -1.71 14.06 -2.41
CA LEU A 836 -1.83 12.75 -3.04
C LEU A 836 -0.47 12.05 -3.06
N GLY A 837 -0.44 10.81 -2.59
CA GLY A 837 0.71 9.91 -2.69
C GLY A 837 0.65 8.99 -3.91
N GLY A 838 -0.50 8.95 -4.59
CA GLY A 838 -0.71 8.14 -5.77
C GLY A 838 -1.92 8.59 -6.58
N ASP A 839 -2.02 8.01 -7.77
CA ASP A 839 -3.19 8.15 -8.61
C ASP A 839 -4.40 7.42 -8.00
N ILE A 840 -5.57 8.04 -8.03
CA ILE A 840 -6.81 7.53 -7.43
C ILE A 840 -7.81 7.20 -8.53
N ASP A 841 -8.44 6.03 -8.48
CA ASP A 841 -9.53 5.64 -9.37
C ASP A 841 -10.87 5.61 -8.61
N LEU A 842 -11.78 6.54 -8.93
CA LEU A 842 -13.15 6.57 -8.39
C LEU A 842 -14.14 5.75 -9.22
N GLY A 843 -13.67 5.09 -10.28
CA GLY A 843 -14.44 4.16 -11.13
C GLY A 843 -14.70 2.81 -10.48
N VAL A 844 -14.52 2.71 -9.17
CA VAL A 844 -14.69 1.51 -8.35
C VAL A 844 -15.94 1.63 -7.48
N TYR A 845 -16.54 0.49 -7.13
CA TYR A 845 -17.67 0.45 -6.19
C TYR A 845 -17.23 0.94 -4.79
N PRO A 846 -18.05 1.70 -4.04
CA PRO A 846 -19.42 2.13 -4.37
C PRO A 846 -19.52 3.44 -5.17
N TYR A 847 -18.40 4.12 -5.41
CA TYR A 847 -18.33 5.51 -5.90
C TYR A 847 -18.82 5.71 -7.34
N ASN A 848 -18.89 4.63 -8.11
CA ASN A 848 -19.29 4.63 -9.53
C ASN A 848 -20.72 4.11 -9.78
N THR A 849 -21.53 3.88 -8.74
CA THR A 849 -22.90 3.33 -8.86
C THR A 849 -23.96 4.27 -8.28
N GLY A 850 -25.21 4.12 -8.72
CA GLY A 850 -26.35 4.90 -8.20
C GLY A 850 -26.21 6.40 -8.45
N GLU A 851 -26.26 7.19 -7.38
CA GLU A 851 -26.03 8.64 -7.40
C GLU A 851 -24.53 9.01 -7.42
N GLY A 852 -23.65 8.01 -7.27
CA GLY A 852 -22.20 8.19 -7.31
C GLY A 852 -21.62 8.87 -6.06
N TRP A 853 -20.49 9.55 -6.27
CA TRP A 853 -19.74 10.27 -5.26
C TRP A 853 -20.55 11.37 -4.58
N VAL A 854 -20.34 11.51 -3.28
CA VAL A 854 -20.90 12.60 -2.47
C VAL A 854 -19.80 13.63 -2.24
N PRO A 855 -20.01 14.93 -2.49
CA PRO A 855 -18.99 15.95 -2.22
C PRO A 855 -18.42 15.87 -0.80
N ILE A 856 -17.10 16.01 -0.64
CA ILE A 856 -16.46 16.02 0.69
C ILE A 856 -16.60 17.41 1.31
N GLU A 857 -17.19 17.51 2.50
CA GLU A 857 -17.44 18.78 3.20
C GLU A 857 -16.44 19.07 4.34
N ALA A 858 -15.43 18.24 4.50
CA ALA A 858 -14.43 18.39 5.56
C ALA A 858 -13.63 19.69 5.44
N SER A 859 -13.11 20.19 6.56
CA SER A 859 -12.34 21.42 6.61
C SER A 859 -10.93 21.22 6.04
N ILE A 860 -10.81 21.32 4.72
CA ILE A 860 -9.53 21.21 4.01
C ILE A 860 -8.96 22.60 3.78
N LYS A 861 -7.76 22.86 4.30
CA LYS A 861 -7.01 24.10 4.05
C LYS A 861 -6.37 24.06 2.67
N LYS A 862 -5.59 23.02 2.38
CA LYS A 862 -4.81 22.90 1.14
C LYS A 862 -4.90 21.49 0.58
N PHE A 863 -5.03 21.37 -0.74
CA PHE A 863 -5.02 20.09 -1.45
C PHE A 863 -3.97 20.11 -2.56
N ASP A 864 -2.91 19.32 -2.44
CA ASP A 864 -1.84 19.23 -3.43
C ASP A 864 -1.82 17.84 -4.06
N GLY A 865 -2.15 17.75 -5.35
CA GLY A 865 -2.13 16.48 -6.07
C GLY A 865 -0.74 15.95 -6.38
N LYS A 866 0.34 16.72 -6.17
CA LYS A 866 1.73 16.33 -6.50
C LYS A 866 1.94 15.81 -7.93
N GLY A 867 1.05 16.12 -8.86
CA GLY A 867 1.06 15.64 -10.24
C GLY A 867 0.24 14.36 -10.48
N HIS A 868 -0.46 13.85 -9.47
CA HIS A 868 -1.30 12.66 -9.55
C HIS A 868 -2.68 12.92 -10.17
N LEU A 869 -3.27 11.84 -10.68
CA LEU A 869 -4.57 11.84 -11.33
C LEU A 869 -5.65 11.23 -10.42
N ILE A 870 -6.84 11.84 -10.42
CA ILE A 870 -8.09 11.28 -9.92
C ILE A 870 -8.95 10.92 -11.13
N ARG A 871 -9.26 9.64 -11.33
CA ARG A 871 -9.96 9.13 -12.53
C ARG A 871 -11.41 8.77 -12.22
N ASN A 872 -12.25 8.82 -13.25
CA ASN A 872 -13.59 8.22 -13.28
C ASN A 872 -14.54 8.73 -12.19
N LEU A 873 -14.41 9.99 -11.77
CA LEU A 873 -15.34 10.62 -10.83
C LEU A 873 -16.76 10.57 -11.41
N TYR A 874 -17.68 9.91 -10.73
CA TYR A 874 -19.09 9.82 -11.12
C TYR A 874 -19.96 10.48 -10.05
N ILE A 875 -20.72 11.51 -10.39
CA ILE A 875 -21.74 12.16 -9.55
C ILE A 875 -23.00 12.27 -10.40
N ASN A 876 -24.12 11.73 -9.93
CA ASN A 876 -25.40 11.75 -10.64
C ASN A 876 -26.54 12.19 -9.71
N ARG A 877 -26.54 13.48 -9.36
CA ARG A 877 -27.45 14.10 -8.39
C ARG A 877 -28.21 15.28 -9.02
N PRO A 878 -29.01 15.05 -10.08
CA PRO A 878 -29.58 16.12 -10.92
C PRO A 878 -30.49 17.10 -10.16
N ASN A 879 -30.97 16.74 -8.97
CA ASN A 879 -31.87 17.57 -8.16
C ASN A 879 -31.17 18.25 -6.96
N GLU A 880 -29.85 18.06 -6.80
CA GLU A 880 -29.11 18.59 -5.65
C GLU A 880 -28.10 19.68 -6.05
N ASP A 881 -27.86 20.62 -5.14
CA ASP A 881 -26.94 21.72 -5.35
C ASP A 881 -25.53 21.39 -4.84
N TYR A 882 -24.53 22.18 -5.25
CA TYR A 882 -23.15 22.13 -4.75
C TYR A 882 -22.42 20.81 -5.05
N GLN A 883 -22.49 20.37 -6.30
CA GLN A 883 -21.93 19.09 -6.74
C GLN A 883 -20.51 19.25 -7.28
N ALA A 884 -19.54 18.65 -6.58
CA ALA A 884 -18.13 18.54 -6.97
C ALA A 884 -17.41 17.44 -6.16
N LEU A 885 -16.15 17.12 -6.49
CA LEU A 885 -15.33 16.21 -5.70
C LEU A 885 -15.23 16.66 -4.22
N LEU A 886 -14.87 17.92 -4.02
CA LEU A 886 -14.75 18.58 -2.72
C LEU A 886 -15.76 19.73 -2.68
N ARG A 887 -16.40 20.00 -1.53
CA ARG A 887 -17.36 21.11 -1.46
C ARG A 887 -16.66 22.46 -1.43
N ARG A 888 -15.65 22.64 -0.58
CA ARG A 888 -14.89 23.88 -0.45
C ARG A 888 -13.47 23.59 0.05
N VAL A 889 -12.50 24.38 -0.40
CA VAL A 889 -11.10 24.29 0.08
C VAL A 889 -10.62 25.69 0.46
N GLY A 890 -9.85 25.79 1.54
CA GLY A 890 -9.35 27.07 2.09
C GLY A 890 -8.37 27.81 1.17
N SER A 891 -7.07 27.61 1.40
CA SER A 891 -5.97 28.37 0.78
C SER A 891 -5.67 27.98 -0.66
N GLY A 892 -5.94 26.74 -1.08
CA GLY A 892 -5.83 26.41 -2.50
C GLY A 892 -5.76 24.94 -2.85
N ILE A 893 -5.91 24.68 -4.15
CA ILE A 893 -5.77 23.38 -4.78
C ILE A 893 -4.70 23.47 -5.88
N GLN A 894 -3.77 22.51 -5.94
CA GLN A 894 -2.74 22.53 -6.97
C GLN A 894 -2.31 21.13 -7.44
N ASN A 895 -1.73 21.07 -8.65
CA ASN A 895 -1.06 19.88 -9.21
C ASN A 895 -1.91 18.60 -9.23
N VAL A 896 -3.22 18.70 -9.48
CA VAL A 896 -4.12 17.53 -9.56
C VAL A 896 -4.82 17.49 -10.92
N GLY A 897 -4.91 16.31 -11.53
CA GLY A 897 -5.69 16.10 -12.76
C GLY A 897 -6.90 15.21 -12.53
N LEU A 898 -8.07 15.64 -13.00
CA LEU A 898 -9.32 14.88 -12.97
C LEU A 898 -9.62 14.33 -14.37
N LEU A 899 -9.55 13.01 -14.54
CA LEU A 899 -9.71 12.33 -15.82
C LEU A 899 -11.05 11.59 -15.91
N ASP A 900 -11.74 11.70 -17.05
CA ASP A 900 -13.06 11.08 -17.30
C ASP A 900 -14.10 11.33 -16.19
N VAL A 901 -14.29 12.59 -15.80
CA VAL A 901 -15.35 12.95 -14.85
C VAL A 901 -16.73 12.86 -15.51
N LYS A 902 -17.75 12.49 -14.75
CA LYS A 902 -19.17 12.49 -15.13
C LYS A 902 -19.94 13.08 -13.97
N VAL A 903 -20.14 14.39 -13.99
CA VAL A 903 -20.77 15.14 -12.89
C VAL A 903 -22.10 15.72 -13.35
N THR A 904 -23.19 15.33 -12.69
CA THR A 904 -24.53 15.85 -12.90
C THR A 904 -25.10 16.39 -11.60
N GLY A 905 -25.54 17.65 -11.59
CA GLY A 905 -26.12 18.36 -10.45
C GLY A 905 -27.26 19.32 -10.84
N ARG A 906 -27.85 20.01 -9.87
CA ARG A 906 -28.89 21.03 -10.09
C ARG A 906 -28.30 22.43 -10.22
N GLN A 907 -27.82 23.01 -9.12
CA GLN A 907 -27.23 24.35 -9.05
C GLN A 907 -25.82 24.30 -8.43
N HIS A 908 -24.89 25.15 -8.88
CA HIS A 908 -23.49 25.14 -8.42
C HIS A 908 -22.83 23.77 -8.65
N VAL A 909 -22.45 23.50 -9.91
CA VAL A 909 -21.94 22.20 -10.33
C VAL A 909 -20.55 22.37 -10.95
N ALA A 910 -19.55 21.66 -10.43
CA ALA A 910 -18.18 21.70 -10.94
C ALA A 910 -17.45 20.36 -10.74
N ALA A 911 -16.32 20.14 -11.42
CA ALA A 911 -15.59 18.89 -11.24
C ALA A 911 -14.87 18.80 -9.88
N LEU A 912 -14.24 19.88 -9.42
CA LEU A 912 -13.26 19.83 -8.33
C LEU A 912 -13.75 20.46 -7.03
N THR A 913 -14.17 21.73 -7.05
CA THR A 913 -14.63 22.43 -5.84
C THR A 913 -15.61 23.55 -6.12
N MET A 914 -16.44 23.95 -5.16
CA MET A 914 -17.27 25.15 -5.33
C MET A 914 -16.46 26.43 -5.16
N GLY A 915 -15.45 26.44 -4.30
CA GLY A 915 -14.60 27.62 -4.17
C GLY A 915 -13.35 27.43 -3.34
N THR A 916 -12.36 28.26 -3.65
CA THR A 916 -11.05 28.28 -3.00
C THR A 916 -10.30 29.59 -3.28
N GLN A 917 -9.22 29.87 -2.56
CA GLN A 917 -8.39 31.04 -2.86
C GLN A 917 -7.56 30.85 -4.13
N PHE A 918 -6.81 29.75 -4.24
CA PHE A 918 -5.89 29.52 -5.35
C PHE A 918 -6.15 28.19 -6.08
N ILE A 919 -6.10 28.20 -7.42
CA ILE A 919 -6.04 27.00 -8.25
C ILE A 919 -4.81 27.07 -9.16
N GLY A 920 -3.97 26.03 -9.15
CA GLY A 920 -2.74 26.00 -9.96
C GLY A 920 -2.47 24.64 -10.58
N SER A 921 -2.17 24.59 -11.87
CA SER A 921 -1.74 23.34 -12.52
C SER A 921 -2.80 22.22 -12.43
N VAL A 922 -4.07 22.55 -12.70
CA VAL A 922 -5.19 21.59 -12.66
C VAL A 922 -5.64 21.19 -14.06
N LEU A 923 -5.92 19.92 -14.26
CA LEU A 923 -6.49 19.37 -15.49
C LEU A 923 -7.88 18.79 -15.20
N VAL A 924 -8.88 19.02 -16.06
CA VAL A 924 -10.18 18.33 -16.00
C VAL A 924 -10.60 17.83 -17.39
N THR A 925 -11.06 16.59 -17.49
CA THR A 925 -11.65 16.00 -18.72
C THR A 925 -12.92 15.22 -18.37
N GLY A 926 -13.82 15.02 -19.33
CA GLY A 926 -15.07 14.28 -19.13
C GLY A 926 -16.32 15.08 -19.49
N ASN A 927 -17.40 14.94 -18.72
CA ASN A 927 -18.68 15.62 -18.89
C ASN A 927 -19.17 16.19 -17.55
N ILE A 928 -19.61 17.45 -17.57
CA ILE A 928 -20.17 18.16 -16.42
C ILE A 928 -21.49 18.79 -16.87
N SER A 929 -22.56 18.55 -16.12
CA SER A 929 -23.90 18.99 -16.49
C SER A 929 -24.71 19.47 -15.30
N GLY A 930 -25.50 20.52 -15.44
CA GLY A 930 -26.49 20.91 -14.46
C GLY A 930 -27.55 21.88 -14.99
N GLU A 931 -28.49 22.27 -14.13
CA GLU A 931 -29.59 23.17 -14.49
C GLU A 931 -29.18 24.64 -14.38
N HIS A 932 -28.40 24.99 -13.35
CA HIS A 932 -28.00 26.35 -13.03
C HIS A 932 -26.53 26.40 -12.60
N GLN A 933 -25.80 27.46 -12.95
CA GLN A 933 -24.42 27.71 -12.45
C GLN A 933 -23.48 26.49 -12.53
N VAL A 934 -23.01 26.19 -13.74
CA VAL A 934 -22.17 25.02 -14.04
C VAL A 934 -20.79 25.47 -14.50
N SER A 935 -19.73 24.90 -13.94
CA SER A 935 -18.34 25.30 -14.17
C SER A 935 -17.43 24.10 -14.43
N GLY A 936 -16.36 24.28 -15.21
CA GLY A 936 -15.41 23.22 -15.51
C GLY A 936 -14.63 22.70 -14.30
N ILE A 937 -14.07 23.62 -13.50
CA ILE A 937 -13.21 23.31 -12.33
C ILE A 937 -13.88 23.73 -11.04
N ALA A 938 -14.27 25.01 -10.94
CA ALA A 938 -14.80 25.60 -9.72
C ALA A 938 -15.68 26.83 -9.95
N ASP A 939 -16.43 27.24 -8.94
CA ASP A 939 -17.29 28.42 -9.02
C ASP A 939 -16.56 29.70 -8.62
N ASP A 940 -16.21 29.87 -7.35
CA ASP A 940 -15.58 31.11 -6.85
C ASP A 940 -14.10 30.89 -6.49
N VAL A 941 -13.21 31.54 -7.25
CA VAL A 941 -11.76 31.46 -7.06
C VAL A 941 -11.17 32.87 -6.91
N MET A 942 -10.11 33.06 -6.11
CA MET A 942 -9.36 34.32 -6.18
C MET A 942 -8.39 34.29 -7.36
N GLN A 943 -7.48 33.31 -7.41
CA GLN A 943 -6.49 33.22 -8.49
C GLN A 943 -6.49 31.83 -9.10
N ILE A 944 -6.54 31.75 -10.43
CA ILE A 944 -6.37 30.51 -11.18
C ILE A 944 -5.24 30.64 -12.20
N SER A 945 -4.33 29.67 -12.20
CA SER A 945 -3.17 29.66 -13.09
C SER A 945 -2.88 28.28 -13.66
N ARG A 946 -2.27 28.22 -14.84
CA ARG A 946 -1.74 26.98 -15.44
C ARG A 946 -2.75 25.83 -15.50
N SER A 947 -4.03 26.11 -15.72
CA SER A 947 -5.09 25.09 -15.58
C SER A 947 -5.87 24.89 -16.87
N MET A 948 -6.39 23.69 -17.09
CA MET A 948 -7.09 23.34 -18.32
C MET A 948 -8.33 22.47 -18.14
N VAL A 949 -9.32 22.70 -19.00
CA VAL A 949 -10.55 21.91 -19.09
C VAL A 949 -10.76 21.42 -20.52
N ARG A 950 -10.87 20.10 -20.68
CA ARG A 950 -11.30 19.44 -21.92
C ARG A 950 -12.67 18.79 -21.78
N ALA A 951 -13.31 18.94 -20.62
CA ALA A 951 -14.63 18.38 -20.37
C ALA A 951 -15.72 19.14 -21.14
N ALA A 952 -16.73 18.41 -21.63
CA ALA A 952 -17.96 19.05 -22.07
C ALA A 952 -18.71 19.61 -20.85
N VAL A 953 -19.11 20.88 -20.90
CA VAL A 953 -19.81 21.56 -19.80
C VAL A 953 -21.17 22.04 -20.28
N SER A 954 -22.24 21.54 -19.69
CA SER A 954 -23.61 21.90 -20.06
C SER A 954 -24.40 22.44 -18.87
N GLY A 955 -24.82 23.70 -18.90
CA GLY A 955 -25.66 24.31 -17.87
C GLY A 955 -26.95 24.92 -18.42
N GLY A 956 -27.71 25.60 -17.58
CA GLY A 956 -28.81 26.48 -18.00
C GLY A 956 -28.39 27.95 -18.01
N ASP A 957 -28.67 28.68 -16.95
CA ASP A 957 -28.55 30.15 -16.90
C ASP A 957 -27.10 30.67 -16.82
N GLU A 958 -26.20 29.99 -16.13
CA GLU A 958 -24.80 30.37 -15.97
C GLU A 958 -23.90 29.16 -16.24
N THR A 959 -23.16 29.15 -17.35
CA THR A 959 -22.24 28.05 -17.71
C THR A 959 -20.82 28.56 -18.03
N SER A 960 -19.79 28.08 -17.33
CA SER A 960 -18.39 28.44 -17.55
C SER A 960 -17.52 27.24 -17.95
N GLY A 961 -16.59 27.43 -18.87
CA GLY A 961 -15.66 26.39 -19.30
C GLY A 961 -14.55 26.08 -18.29
N LEU A 962 -14.16 27.04 -17.45
CA LEU A 962 -13.08 26.89 -16.45
C LEU A 962 -13.59 27.18 -15.04
N VAL A 963 -13.92 28.44 -14.74
CA VAL A 963 -14.44 28.85 -13.43
C VAL A 963 -15.49 29.94 -13.55
N ARG A 964 -16.52 29.96 -12.70
CA ARG A 964 -17.58 30.99 -12.80
C ARG A 964 -17.02 32.39 -12.52
N ASN A 965 -16.32 32.55 -11.40
CA ASN A 965 -15.74 33.79 -10.90
C ASN A 965 -14.25 33.61 -10.54
N ALA A 966 -13.41 34.53 -11.02
CA ALA A 966 -11.99 34.61 -10.67
C ALA A 966 -11.51 36.06 -10.60
N TRP A 967 -10.58 36.36 -9.67
CA TRP A 967 -9.91 37.66 -9.60
C TRP A 967 -8.80 37.75 -10.64
N ASP A 968 -7.84 36.84 -10.57
CA ASP A 968 -6.78 36.70 -11.57
C ASP A 968 -6.91 35.34 -12.26
N VAL A 969 -6.87 35.37 -13.58
CA VAL A 969 -6.71 34.17 -14.40
C VAL A 969 -5.37 34.34 -15.08
N SER A 970 -4.57 33.27 -15.22
CA SER A 970 -3.34 33.28 -16.04
C SER A 970 -3.02 31.92 -16.67
N ASN A 971 -2.57 31.91 -17.93
CA ASN A 971 -2.09 30.69 -18.61
C ASN A 971 -3.07 29.51 -18.51
N CYS A 972 -4.34 29.73 -18.87
CA CYS A 972 -5.37 28.68 -18.79
C CYS A 972 -5.94 28.33 -20.17
N TYR A 973 -6.45 27.11 -20.30
CA TYR A 973 -6.92 26.57 -21.58
C TYR A 973 -8.24 25.80 -21.46
N ALA A 974 -9.22 26.09 -22.30
CA ALA A 974 -10.48 25.32 -22.35
C ALA A 974 -10.83 24.91 -23.77
N SER A 975 -11.10 23.62 -23.99
CA SER A 975 -11.37 23.07 -25.33
C SER A 975 -12.52 22.07 -25.41
N GLY A 976 -13.19 21.79 -24.29
CA GLY A 976 -14.42 21.00 -24.31
C GLY A 976 -15.62 21.80 -24.79
N LYS A 977 -16.65 21.12 -25.31
CA LYS A 977 -17.89 21.76 -25.78
C LYS A 977 -18.64 22.39 -24.61
N ILE A 978 -19.03 23.66 -24.73
CA ILE A 978 -19.80 24.36 -23.69
C ILE A 978 -21.23 24.63 -24.19
N SER A 979 -22.26 24.32 -23.42
CA SER A 979 -23.66 24.61 -23.78
C SER A 979 -24.44 25.20 -22.62
N GLY A 980 -25.28 26.19 -22.90
CA GLY A 980 -26.09 26.89 -21.91
C GLY A 980 -27.28 27.60 -22.55
N THR A 981 -28.15 28.20 -21.74
CA THR A 981 -29.35 28.90 -22.22
C THR A 981 -29.25 30.42 -22.10
N ASP A 982 -28.48 30.96 -21.15
CA ASP A 982 -28.31 32.41 -20.93
C ASP A 982 -26.81 32.81 -20.94
N LYS A 983 -26.15 32.99 -19.79
CA LYS A 983 -24.75 33.41 -19.72
C LYS A 983 -23.80 32.23 -19.92
N ILE A 984 -22.99 32.28 -20.98
CA ILE A 984 -22.02 31.23 -21.31
C ILE A 984 -20.62 31.82 -21.46
N GLY A 985 -19.69 31.41 -20.60
CA GLY A 985 -18.29 31.82 -20.61
C GLY A 985 -17.37 30.70 -21.07
N GLY A 986 -16.50 30.96 -22.06
CA GLY A 986 -15.50 29.98 -22.51
C GLY A 986 -14.47 29.61 -21.43
N LEU A 987 -14.13 30.56 -20.56
CA LEU A 987 -13.26 30.37 -19.40
C LEU A 987 -13.97 30.83 -18.13
N THR A 988 -14.44 32.08 -18.08
CA THR A 988 -15.16 32.65 -16.92
C THR A 988 -16.43 33.40 -17.28
N LEU A 989 -17.32 33.59 -16.30
CA LEU A 989 -18.62 34.27 -16.45
C LEU A 989 -18.62 35.70 -15.89
N GLY A 990 -17.87 35.97 -14.82
CA GLY A 990 -17.67 37.31 -14.27
C GLY A 990 -18.97 38.02 -13.86
N ALA A 991 -19.50 37.71 -12.69
CA ALA A 991 -20.66 38.43 -12.14
C ALA A 991 -20.38 38.96 -10.73
N GLY A 992 -20.23 40.28 -10.64
CA GLY A 992 -20.42 41.07 -9.41
C GLY A 992 -19.33 40.91 -8.36
N TYR A 993 -18.64 42.03 -8.06
CA TYR A 993 -17.51 42.15 -7.14
C TYR A 993 -16.20 41.59 -7.72
N PHE A 994 -15.10 42.36 -7.56
CA PHE A 994 -13.70 41.98 -7.79
C PHE A 994 -12.99 42.53 -9.05
N SER A 995 -11.75 42.98 -8.81
CA SER A 995 -10.99 43.97 -9.58
C SER A 995 -9.58 43.46 -9.89
N GLY A 996 -9.47 42.49 -10.81
CA GLY A 996 -8.22 41.77 -11.10
C GLY A 996 -7.74 41.82 -12.54
N ASN A 997 -6.55 41.26 -12.79
CA ASN A 997 -5.87 41.29 -14.09
C ASN A 997 -6.01 39.93 -14.81
N VAL A 998 -6.08 39.97 -16.15
CA VAL A 998 -6.24 38.77 -16.99
C VAL A 998 -5.15 38.76 -18.06
N SER A 999 -4.25 37.77 -18.02
CA SER A 999 -3.12 37.61 -18.96
C SER A 999 -2.99 36.17 -19.51
N ASP A 1000 -2.93 36.02 -20.84
CA ASP A 1000 -2.57 34.79 -21.60
C ASP A 1000 -3.60 33.61 -21.66
N PHE A 1001 -4.52 33.55 -22.65
CA PHE A 1001 -5.56 32.48 -22.78
C PHE A 1001 -5.92 31.99 -24.20
N SER A 1002 -6.54 30.77 -24.31
CA SER A 1002 -7.42 30.42 -25.45
C SER A 1002 -8.53 29.37 -25.22
N ALA A 1003 -9.66 29.51 -25.96
CA ALA A 1003 -10.98 28.84 -25.76
C ALA A 1003 -11.62 28.26 -27.06
N ILE A 1004 -12.50 27.23 -27.00
CA ILE A 1004 -13.25 26.69 -28.17
C ILE A 1004 -14.76 26.36 -27.91
N THR A 1005 -15.63 27.22 -28.46
CA THR A 1005 -17.08 27.13 -28.80
C THR A 1005 -18.15 26.88 -27.70
N GLY A 1006 -19.20 27.73 -27.71
CA GLY A 1006 -20.47 27.48 -27.01
C GLY A 1006 -21.73 27.87 -27.79
N SER A 1007 -22.88 27.26 -27.46
CA SER A 1007 -24.18 27.47 -28.12
C SER A 1007 -25.29 27.78 -27.09
N GLY A 1008 -26.13 28.82 -27.33
CA GLY A 1008 -27.23 29.28 -26.44
C GLY A 1008 -28.15 30.35 -27.06
N LYS A 1009 -29.15 30.87 -26.32
CA LYS A 1009 -30.14 31.88 -26.81
C LYS A 1009 -29.70 33.33 -26.60
N ASP A 1010 -29.16 33.66 -25.43
CA ASP A 1010 -28.53 34.95 -25.14
C ASP A 1010 -27.02 34.79 -25.14
N ILE A 1011 -26.47 34.61 -26.34
CA ILE A 1011 -25.05 34.33 -26.47
C ILE A 1011 -24.27 35.62 -26.19
N SER A 1012 -23.87 35.81 -24.94
CA SER A 1012 -22.77 36.69 -24.54
C SER A 1012 -21.47 36.08 -25.11
N ARG A 1013 -21.31 36.16 -26.44
CA ARG A 1013 -20.27 35.44 -27.20
C ARG A 1013 -18.90 36.00 -26.86
N MET A 1014 -18.15 35.16 -26.14
CA MET A 1014 -16.70 35.11 -26.02
C MET A 1014 -16.02 36.22 -25.20
N ALA A 1015 -15.34 35.74 -24.17
CA ALA A 1015 -14.43 36.43 -23.26
C ALA A 1015 -15.06 37.52 -22.38
N LEU A 1016 -15.06 37.25 -21.07
CA LEU A 1016 -15.08 38.24 -19.99
C LEU A 1016 -16.28 39.21 -19.98
N SER A 1017 -17.31 38.91 -19.18
CA SER A 1017 -17.97 40.00 -18.45
C SER A 1017 -17.08 40.40 -17.27
N ILE A 1018 -16.01 41.15 -17.52
CA ILE A 1018 -15.32 41.88 -16.43
C ILE A 1018 -15.78 43.32 -16.51
N TYR A 1019 -16.41 43.80 -15.45
CA TYR A 1019 -16.53 45.24 -15.18
C TYR A 1019 -15.12 45.75 -14.83
N PRO A 1020 -14.40 46.43 -15.74
CA PRO A 1020 -12.96 46.57 -15.59
C PRO A 1020 -12.61 47.70 -14.62
N GLN A 1021 -11.89 47.34 -13.57
CA GLN A 1021 -10.91 48.19 -12.89
C GLN A 1021 -9.47 47.68 -13.12
N GLY A 1022 -9.27 46.56 -13.83
CA GLY A 1022 -7.96 45.91 -14.08
C GLY A 1022 -7.60 45.75 -15.57
N MET A 1023 -6.34 45.40 -15.87
CA MET A 1023 -5.77 45.33 -17.23
C MET A 1023 -5.94 43.94 -17.89
N ILE A 1024 -6.19 43.91 -19.20
CA ILE A 1024 -6.20 42.71 -20.06
C ILE A 1024 -5.04 42.85 -21.05
N ASP A 1025 -4.17 41.83 -21.16
CA ASP A 1025 -2.93 41.92 -21.95
C ASP A 1025 -3.04 41.24 -23.34
N LYS A 1026 -3.22 39.90 -23.41
CA LYS A 1026 -3.28 39.11 -24.68
C LYS A 1026 -4.23 37.90 -24.61
N ASN A 1027 -4.97 37.60 -25.69
CA ASN A 1027 -5.97 36.51 -25.76
C ASN A 1027 -6.10 35.91 -27.19
N LEU A 1028 -6.35 34.60 -27.31
CA LEU A 1028 -6.57 33.89 -28.59
C LEU A 1028 -7.90 33.11 -28.57
N ALA A 1029 -8.60 33.00 -29.71
CA ALA A 1029 -9.83 32.21 -29.80
C ALA A 1029 -10.08 31.57 -31.16
N TYR A 1030 -10.81 30.45 -31.16
CA TYR A 1030 -11.26 29.73 -32.36
C TYR A 1030 -12.77 29.92 -32.60
N ASP A 1031 -13.13 30.50 -33.75
CA ASP A 1031 -14.50 30.61 -34.32
C ASP A 1031 -15.53 31.51 -33.59
N GLY A 1032 -15.16 32.75 -33.24
CA GLY A 1032 -16.16 33.79 -32.89
C GLY A 1032 -15.59 35.18 -32.61
N MET A 1033 -16.38 36.22 -32.92
CA MET A 1033 -15.98 37.63 -32.89
C MET A 1033 -15.75 38.18 -31.47
N LEU A 1034 -14.65 38.91 -31.24
CA LEU A 1034 -14.50 39.84 -30.12
C LEU A 1034 -15.48 41.02 -30.30
N TYR A 1035 -16.48 41.18 -29.44
CA TYR A 1035 -17.38 42.34 -29.47
C TYR A 1035 -16.98 43.42 -28.48
N LYS A 1036 -16.99 44.67 -28.94
CA LYS A 1036 -17.02 45.89 -28.12
C LYS A 1036 -18.48 46.22 -27.80
N LEU A 1037 -18.88 46.16 -26.53
CA LEU A 1037 -20.13 46.80 -26.10
C LEU A 1037 -19.87 48.30 -25.91
N THR A 1038 -20.25 49.10 -26.90
CA THR A 1038 -20.41 50.55 -26.71
C THR A 1038 -21.69 50.82 -25.90
N PRO A 1039 -21.71 51.84 -25.02
CA PRO A 1039 -22.92 52.21 -24.31
C PRO A 1039 -23.97 52.74 -25.28
N GLY A 1040 -25.12 52.09 -25.32
CA GLY A 1040 -26.31 52.54 -26.03
C GLY A 1040 -26.72 51.62 -27.18
N ASP A 1041 -27.54 50.61 -26.87
CA ASP A 1041 -28.73 50.28 -27.66
C ASP A 1041 -29.66 49.34 -26.88
N ASN A 1042 -30.57 49.98 -26.14
CA ASN A 1042 -31.96 49.65 -25.80
C ASN A 1042 -32.41 48.20 -25.53
N GLY A 1043 -32.58 47.90 -24.23
CA GLY A 1043 -33.42 46.81 -23.72
C GLY A 1043 -33.73 46.84 -22.21
N SER A 1044 -33.81 48.02 -21.60
CA SER A 1044 -34.41 48.36 -20.28
C SER A 1044 -34.29 47.38 -19.09
N THR A 1045 -33.39 47.66 -18.14
CA THR A 1045 -33.72 48.14 -16.77
C THR A 1045 -32.45 48.54 -16.00
N VAL A 1046 -32.57 49.58 -15.16
CA VAL A 1046 -31.53 50.49 -14.65
C VAL A 1046 -31.07 50.12 -13.23
N PHE A 1047 -29.76 50.18 -12.94
CA PHE A 1047 -29.20 50.57 -11.62
C PHE A 1047 -27.84 51.33 -11.78
N PRO A 1048 -27.44 52.20 -10.83
CA PRO A 1048 -26.88 53.52 -11.13
C PRO A 1048 -25.34 53.67 -11.06
N ARG A 1049 -24.81 54.41 -12.04
CA ARG A 1049 -23.75 55.44 -12.00
C ARG A 1049 -22.59 55.29 -10.97
N MET A 1050 -21.38 55.03 -11.48
CA MET A 1050 -20.09 55.48 -10.92
C MET A 1050 -19.10 55.88 -12.05
N PRO A 1051 -18.07 56.70 -11.77
CA PRO A 1051 -17.79 57.95 -12.51
C PRO A 1051 -16.78 57.88 -13.66
N ASP A 1052 -16.85 58.92 -14.50
CA ASP A 1052 -15.95 59.25 -15.61
C ASP A 1052 -14.51 59.51 -15.15
N SER A 1053 -13.70 58.46 -14.98
CA SER A 1053 -12.23 58.49 -15.14
C SER A 1053 -11.61 57.15 -14.72
N ILE A 1054 -11.30 56.27 -15.68
CA ILE A 1054 -10.11 55.41 -15.73
C ILE A 1054 -9.98 54.97 -17.19
N GLY A 1055 -8.75 55.03 -17.71
CA GLY A 1055 -8.41 55.12 -19.13
C GLY A 1055 -8.85 53.94 -20.00
N SER A 1056 -9.13 54.28 -21.25
CA SER A 1056 -9.18 53.36 -22.37
C SER A 1056 -7.80 52.75 -22.65
N ASN A 1057 -7.82 51.56 -23.27
CA ASN A 1057 -6.82 50.94 -24.17
C ASN A 1057 -6.16 49.66 -23.61
N ASN A 1058 -6.74 48.50 -23.98
CA ASN A 1058 -6.07 47.36 -24.64
C ASN A 1058 -7.00 46.13 -24.60
N LEU A 1059 -7.62 45.82 -25.73
CA LEU A 1059 -8.32 44.56 -26.00
C LEU A 1059 -7.76 44.02 -27.32
N ASP A 1060 -6.45 43.76 -27.33
CA ASP A 1060 -5.69 43.33 -28.52
C ASP A 1060 -5.74 41.80 -28.68
N GLY A 1061 -6.96 41.23 -28.72
CA GLY A 1061 -7.15 39.81 -28.97
C GLY A 1061 -6.97 39.46 -30.45
N GLU A 1062 -6.09 38.52 -30.78
CA GLU A 1062 -5.90 38.03 -32.15
C GLU A 1062 -6.73 36.76 -32.38
N ASN A 1063 -7.52 36.73 -33.47
CA ASN A 1063 -8.15 35.49 -33.93
C ASN A 1063 -7.08 34.59 -34.53
N LYS A 1064 -7.02 33.33 -34.09
CA LYS A 1064 -6.11 32.31 -34.63
C LYS A 1064 -6.93 31.15 -35.19
N THR A 1065 -6.52 30.64 -36.34
CA THR A 1065 -7.05 29.43 -36.95
C THR A 1065 -6.71 28.19 -36.10
N ALA A 1066 -7.36 27.06 -36.35
CA ALA A 1066 -7.03 25.79 -35.69
C ALA A 1066 -5.58 25.36 -35.99
N ALA A 1067 -5.07 25.71 -37.17
CA ALA A 1067 -3.69 25.46 -37.54
C ALA A 1067 -2.73 26.31 -36.70
N GLU A 1068 -2.99 27.62 -36.57
CA GLU A 1068 -2.16 28.50 -35.74
C GLU A 1068 -2.23 28.13 -34.25
N LEU A 1069 -3.41 27.74 -33.75
CA LEU A 1069 -3.55 27.24 -32.36
C LEU A 1069 -2.93 25.85 -32.15
N SER A 1070 -2.49 25.18 -33.23
CA SER A 1070 -1.74 23.93 -33.14
C SER A 1070 -0.23 24.11 -33.04
N GLU A 1071 0.25 25.35 -33.14
CA GLU A 1071 1.66 25.69 -33.08
C GLU A 1071 2.08 26.13 -31.68
N GLN A 1072 3.19 25.57 -31.18
CA GLN A 1072 3.77 25.93 -29.89
C GLN A 1072 4.09 27.43 -29.77
N ALA A 1073 4.67 28.00 -30.85
CA ALA A 1073 5.09 29.40 -30.90
C ALA A 1073 3.94 30.38 -30.60
N THR A 1074 2.72 30.04 -31.04
CA THR A 1074 1.50 30.82 -30.79
C THR A 1074 1.23 31.06 -29.30
N TYR A 1075 1.59 30.10 -28.45
CA TYR A 1075 1.41 30.21 -27.00
C TYR A 1075 2.62 30.86 -26.33
N GLU A 1076 3.83 30.58 -26.80
CA GLU A 1076 5.07 31.19 -26.28
C GLU A 1076 5.10 32.71 -26.47
N GLU A 1077 4.46 33.23 -27.54
CA GLU A 1077 4.30 34.65 -27.80
C GLU A 1077 3.38 35.37 -26.80
N LEU A 1078 2.52 34.64 -26.09
CA LEU A 1078 1.63 35.22 -25.09
C LEU A 1078 2.44 35.70 -23.89
N GLY A 1079 3.32 34.86 -23.36
CA GLY A 1079 4.20 35.25 -22.26
C GLY A 1079 4.92 34.09 -21.59
N PRO A 1080 5.80 34.38 -20.62
CA PRO A 1080 6.67 33.39 -19.99
C PRO A 1080 5.93 32.29 -19.21
N GLY A 1081 4.64 32.44 -18.95
CA GLY A 1081 3.81 31.42 -18.30
C GLY A 1081 3.45 30.23 -19.22
N TRP A 1082 3.62 30.36 -20.54
CA TRP A 1082 3.53 29.27 -21.52
C TRP A 1082 4.89 28.63 -21.78
N ASN A 1083 5.52 28.16 -20.70
CA ASN A 1083 6.83 27.50 -20.77
C ASN A 1083 6.69 26.04 -21.24
N PHE A 1084 7.01 25.77 -22.50
CA PHE A 1084 6.96 24.43 -23.09
C PHE A 1084 8.18 23.55 -22.79
N ASP A 1085 9.19 24.05 -22.08
CA ASP A 1085 10.32 23.24 -21.62
C ASP A 1085 9.98 22.49 -20.32
N THR A 1086 9.21 23.13 -19.44
CA THR A 1086 9.00 22.65 -18.07
C THR A 1086 7.53 22.41 -17.69
N THR A 1087 6.60 23.19 -18.25
CA THR A 1087 5.21 23.22 -17.76
C THR A 1087 4.22 22.66 -18.77
N TRP A 1088 4.33 23.06 -20.04
CA TRP A 1088 3.41 22.69 -21.12
C TRP A 1088 4.08 21.80 -22.16
N SER A 1089 3.30 21.04 -22.91
CA SER A 1089 3.72 20.29 -24.10
C SER A 1089 2.61 20.36 -25.14
N MET A 1090 2.96 20.39 -26.42
CA MET A 1090 1.96 20.27 -27.49
C MET A 1090 1.67 18.79 -27.77
N VAL A 1091 0.41 18.38 -27.56
CA VAL A 1091 -0.08 17.04 -27.87
C VAL A 1091 -1.30 17.17 -28.77
N ASP A 1092 -1.28 16.50 -29.92
CA ASP A 1092 -2.33 16.59 -30.96
C ASP A 1092 -2.71 18.04 -31.34
N GLY A 1093 -1.69 18.91 -31.39
CA GLY A 1093 -1.88 20.32 -31.72
C GLY A 1093 -2.59 21.13 -30.63
N ARG A 1094 -2.48 20.72 -29.36
CA ARG A 1094 -3.05 21.46 -28.21
C ARG A 1094 -2.09 21.48 -27.03
N PRO A 1095 -2.11 22.54 -26.21
CA PRO A 1095 -1.30 22.58 -25.00
C PRO A 1095 -1.84 21.60 -23.96
N GLU A 1096 -0.94 20.77 -23.42
CA GLU A 1096 -1.15 19.81 -22.34
C GLU A 1096 -0.16 20.07 -21.20
N LEU A 1097 -0.61 19.90 -19.94
CA LEU A 1097 0.27 20.04 -18.78
C LEU A 1097 1.21 18.83 -18.69
N LYS A 1098 2.52 19.09 -18.79
CA LYS A 1098 3.57 18.06 -18.80
C LYS A 1098 3.50 17.10 -17.63
N MET A 1099 3.16 17.60 -16.45
CA MET A 1099 3.08 16.80 -15.22
C MET A 1099 2.06 15.66 -15.32
N PHE A 1100 1.03 15.78 -16.14
CA PHE A 1100 0.00 14.75 -16.30
C PHE A 1100 0.20 13.85 -17.53
N LEU A 1101 1.24 14.08 -18.35
CA LEU A 1101 1.49 13.27 -19.55
C LEU A 1101 2.15 11.93 -19.27
N ARG A 1102 2.84 11.77 -18.13
CA ARG A 1102 3.46 10.50 -17.72
C ARG A 1102 2.46 9.44 -17.25
N ASN A 1103 1.27 9.89 -16.84
CA ASN A 1103 0.25 9.09 -16.15
C ASN A 1103 -1.04 8.91 -16.97
N ARG A 1104 -1.14 9.46 -18.20
CA ARG A 1104 -2.34 9.35 -19.04
C ARG A 1104 -2.41 8.07 -19.85
#